data_AF-A0AAV9G554-F1
#
_entry.id   AF-A0AAV9G554-F1
#
_cell.length_a   1.000
_cell.length_b   1.000
_cell.length_c   1.000
_cell.angle_alpha   90.00
_cell.angle_beta   90.00
_cell.angle_gamma   90.00
#
_symmetry.space_group_name_H-M   'P 1'
#
loop_
_entity.id
_entity.type
_entity.pdbx_description
1 polymer ?
#
loop_
_entity_poly.entity_id
_entity_poly.type
_entity_poly.pdbx_seq_one_letter_code
_entity_poly.pdbx_strand_id
1 'polypeptide(L)'
;MGSHADADPTHAVDGLVRAIRDLTSDPNYKLVADVFSEFLFLKDHNHRLSMSHRETMEEYRKFRNELEATKDKIEKEKSDLETIIQEKKQEIVQLSAVRTALEADLHDTRVSLELEKKNAAEAAETAAKKAADAAEAALKELTELQARKEAELAELQTRKDTELAELQTSKETELAALQTSKETELADLQASKESELAALQSSKETELADLQASKEAALADLQTAREKDIADLTATKDGEIADLTAKKDGEIADLEAAKAAVEQAKKEAEEAAAAAAEVAAQEISALTEAKTGLEEVKANNEAEIATLKDNVASLEEAKAGLEEVKANNEGEIATLKDNITNLEEEKKKVEEALAAANAEIESLNATVAQKNTEIESLQESLRAAEEQIASLQQTVEEKNAEIDDLHGKLKDEGERADKAIAHGNDLQIRLDETEQTLEVTSGRLADLEQYRVVLHEENEDHYVTVLDKIWTTIVTLVEGTFRPDIDESILQDPSCWSNLRSSPYLKHATQLQIPLPQSNSPAAKGMRISAVLAVLSRALHRHIFRPVYLFDDDDEPLVKFLRGLEDEDSAREAHLRATLLNMLPDRQMEQGARRVKTVVREVSWLVQHLLSALQFEAFCSGLEDACRLACEQWMRIQMAQLKIEPYFGPPYDDYDWQVLELPEFSEGLRHHMDDDSGTMSGAMSASMPNGTDNGEDAVADGPLETVEAAPAEGSAEADAAEAQDAEALEHGGHDIEGGASIQEEMEEYDDGEIEPEEILLVVWPSMCSVEGGDLVSITQGLVISKEQARPALEEVRARPRMMARPGSRRARTMSMPGQSRGNSPTRARVSVFPQSARSPAPGEVAGEGGPDDG
;
A
#
# COMPACT_ATOMS: atom_id res chain seq x y z
N MET A 1 -121.94 -101.03 38.51
CA MET A 1 -121.26 -100.87 39.82
C MET A 1 -119.80 -100.69 39.45
N GLY A 2 -119.15 -99.53 39.57
CA GLY A 2 -119.08 -98.61 40.72
C GLY A 2 -117.59 -98.58 41.13
N SER A 3 -116.97 -97.47 41.55
CA SER A 3 -117.44 -96.10 41.81
C SER A 3 -116.29 -95.12 41.54
N HIS A 4 -116.59 -93.83 41.33
CA HIS A 4 -115.57 -92.78 41.47
C HIS A 4 -115.10 -92.70 42.93
N ALA A 5 -113.83 -92.34 43.12
CA ALA A 5 -113.26 -91.84 44.37
C ALA A 5 -112.29 -90.72 44.02
N ASP A 6 -112.21 -89.68 44.85
CA ASP A 6 -111.44 -88.47 44.56
C ASP A 6 -109.92 -88.73 44.56
N ALA A 7 -109.22 -88.04 43.66
CA ALA A 7 -107.77 -87.86 43.70
C ALA A 7 -107.49 -86.39 44.05
N ASP A 8 -106.82 -86.16 45.18
CA ASP A 8 -106.58 -84.81 45.71
C ASP A 8 -105.67 -83.99 44.77
N PRO A 9 -106.08 -82.80 44.30
CA PRO A 9 -105.28 -81.99 43.39
C PRO A 9 -103.97 -81.49 44.00
N THR A 10 -103.85 -81.38 45.34
CA THR A 10 -102.57 -81.06 45.99
C THR A 10 -101.52 -82.12 45.69
N HIS A 11 -101.92 -83.39 45.58
CA HIS A 11 -101.02 -84.50 45.29
C HIS A 11 -100.48 -84.48 43.85
N ALA A 12 -101.20 -83.84 42.92
CA ALA A 12 -100.75 -83.59 41.55
C ALA A 12 -99.79 -82.37 41.49
N VAL A 13 -100.06 -81.32 42.28
CA VAL A 13 -99.16 -80.15 42.39
C VAL A 13 -97.84 -80.54 43.07
N ASP A 14 -97.87 -81.29 44.18
CA ASP A 14 -96.66 -81.82 44.83
C ASP A 14 -95.92 -82.82 43.94
N GLY A 15 -96.62 -83.56 43.10
CA GLY A 15 -96.03 -84.42 42.06
C GLY A 15 -95.29 -83.60 41.00
N LEU A 16 -95.88 -82.50 40.51
CA LEU A 16 -95.26 -81.58 39.55
C LEU A 16 -94.09 -80.81 40.17
N VAL A 17 -94.22 -80.34 41.42
CA VAL A 17 -93.16 -79.63 42.15
C VAL A 17 -92.01 -80.57 42.50
N ARG A 18 -92.26 -81.85 42.78
CA ARG A 18 -91.20 -82.88 42.77
C ARG A 18 -90.57 -83.01 41.39
N ALA A 19 -91.34 -83.32 40.34
CA ALA A 19 -90.78 -83.53 39.01
C ALA A 19 -89.94 -82.35 38.50
N ILE A 20 -90.35 -81.10 38.76
CA ILE A 20 -89.58 -79.90 38.44
C ILE A 20 -88.33 -79.80 39.33
N ARG A 21 -88.43 -80.02 40.64
CA ARG A 21 -87.27 -80.02 41.55
C ARG A 21 -86.25 -81.08 41.13
N ASP A 22 -86.71 -82.31 40.97
CA ASP A 22 -85.95 -83.48 40.58
C ASP A 22 -85.23 -83.22 39.24
N LEU A 23 -85.94 -82.65 38.24
CA LEU A 23 -85.35 -82.20 36.97
C LEU A 23 -84.31 -81.09 37.15
N THR A 24 -84.56 -80.05 37.97
CA THR A 24 -83.56 -79.00 38.24
C THR A 24 -82.36 -79.49 39.07
N SER A 25 -82.48 -80.64 39.73
CA SER A 25 -81.38 -81.35 40.40
C SER A 25 -80.78 -82.50 39.58
N ASP A 26 -81.31 -82.77 38.38
CA ASP A 26 -80.77 -83.78 37.48
C ASP A 26 -79.39 -83.30 36.99
N PRO A 27 -78.31 -84.10 37.19
CA PRO A 27 -76.97 -83.71 36.74
C PRO A 27 -76.90 -83.34 35.26
N ASN A 28 -77.71 -83.97 34.41
CA ASN A 28 -77.75 -83.72 32.97
C ASN A 28 -78.44 -82.38 32.65
N TYR A 29 -79.56 -82.08 33.32
CA TYR A 29 -80.26 -80.81 33.10
C TYR A 29 -79.44 -79.64 33.65
N LYS A 30 -78.77 -79.82 34.79
CA LYS A 30 -77.83 -78.84 35.33
C LYS A 30 -76.66 -78.63 34.38
N LEU A 31 -76.04 -79.69 33.86
CA LEU A 31 -74.96 -79.57 32.87
C LEU A 31 -75.40 -78.79 31.62
N VAL A 32 -76.61 -79.05 31.10
CA VAL A 32 -77.17 -78.29 29.97
C VAL A 32 -77.38 -76.81 30.33
N ALA A 33 -77.89 -76.50 31.53
CA ALA A 33 -78.07 -75.12 31.98
C ALA A 33 -76.75 -74.38 32.21
N ASP A 34 -75.73 -75.06 32.76
CA ASP A 34 -74.39 -74.53 32.94
C ASP A 34 -73.73 -74.26 31.57
N VAL A 35 -73.83 -75.19 30.60
CA VAL A 35 -73.33 -75.03 29.21
C VAL A 35 -74.07 -73.91 28.44
N PHE A 36 -75.39 -73.74 28.60
CA PHE A 36 -76.10 -72.62 28.00
C PHE A 36 -75.68 -71.28 28.62
N SER A 37 -75.37 -71.25 29.92
CA SER A 37 -74.87 -70.06 30.60
C SER A 37 -73.45 -69.70 30.14
N GLU A 38 -72.59 -70.71 29.97
CA GLU A 38 -71.26 -70.57 29.39
C GLU A 38 -71.31 -70.09 27.94
N PHE A 39 -72.20 -70.64 27.10
CA PHE A 39 -72.41 -70.16 25.73
C PHE A 39 -72.84 -68.69 25.68
N LEU A 40 -73.74 -68.25 26.57
CA LEU A 40 -74.14 -66.83 26.64
C LEU A 40 -72.99 -65.93 27.11
N PHE A 41 -72.16 -66.38 28.05
CA PHE A 41 -70.96 -65.68 28.49
C PHE A 41 -69.91 -65.57 27.36
N LEU A 42 -69.62 -66.67 26.67
CA LEU A 42 -68.73 -66.70 25.50
C LEU A 42 -69.24 -65.78 24.38
N LYS A 43 -70.55 -65.76 24.12
CA LYS A 43 -71.16 -64.88 23.11
C LYS A 43 -70.97 -63.40 23.47
N ASP A 44 -71.23 -63.02 24.72
CA ASP A 44 -71.05 -61.63 25.18
C ASP A 44 -69.57 -61.24 25.18
N HIS A 45 -68.68 -62.12 25.63
CA HIS A 45 -67.23 -61.89 25.61
C HIS A 45 -66.68 -61.75 24.18
N ASN A 46 -67.11 -62.61 23.25
CA ASN A 46 -66.76 -62.52 21.83
C ASN A 46 -67.27 -61.21 21.20
N HIS A 47 -68.51 -60.78 21.53
CA HIS A 47 -69.02 -59.50 21.06
C HIS A 47 -68.21 -58.30 21.58
N ARG A 48 -67.82 -58.31 22.87
CA ARG A 48 -66.91 -57.29 23.44
C ARG A 48 -65.54 -57.30 22.75
N LEU A 49 -64.99 -58.49 22.48
CA LEU A 49 -63.71 -58.64 21.77
C LEU A 49 -63.79 -58.08 20.35
N SER A 50 -64.89 -58.34 19.63
CA SER A 50 -65.16 -57.80 18.30
C SER A 50 -65.33 -56.27 18.30
N MET A 51 -65.98 -55.71 19.32
CA MET A 51 -66.10 -54.25 19.49
C MET A 51 -64.74 -53.61 19.78
N SER A 52 -63.97 -54.18 20.70
CA SER A 52 -62.62 -53.71 21.04
C SER A 52 -61.65 -53.81 19.86
N HIS A 53 -61.70 -54.90 19.08
CA HIS A 53 -60.88 -55.02 17.85
C HIS A 53 -61.28 -53.98 16.80
N ARG A 54 -62.58 -53.72 16.61
CA ARG A 54 -63.04 -52.64 15.72
C ARG A 54 -62.53 -51.27 16.22
N GLU A 55 -62.58 -51.00 17.52
CA GLU A 55 -62.04 -49.78 18.12
C GLU A 55 -60.53 -49.63 17.89
N THR A 56 -59.72 -50.68 18.10
CA THR A 56 -58.28 -50.60 17.79
C THR A 56 -58.02 -50.41 16.30
N MET A 57 -58.80 -51.03 15.42
CA MET A 57 -58.70 -50.80 13.96
C MET A 57 -59.15 -49.39 13.55
N GLU A 58 -60.04 -48.73 14.29
CA GLU A 58 -60.40 -47.32 14.10
C GLU A 58 -59.31 -46.38 14.63
N GLU A 59 -58.54 -46.78 15.64
CA GLU A 59 -57.36 -46.04 16.14
C GLU A 59 -56.16 -46.18 15.20
N TYR A 60 -55.82 -47.39 14.76
CA TYR A 60 -54.77 -47.62 13.74
C TYR A 60 -55.04 -46.84 12.45
N ARG A 61 -56.29 -46.70 12.03
CA ARG A 61 -56.66 -45.88 10.86
C ARG A 61 -56.43 -44.38 11.08
N LYS A 62 -56.67 -43.85 12.28
CA LYS A 62 -56.34 -42.44 12.60
C LYS A 62 -54.84 -42.24 12.60
N PHE A 63 -54.11 -43.09 13.32
CA PHE A 63 -52.65 -43.01 13.40
C PHE A 63 -52.00 -43.11 12.01
N ARG A 64 -52.46 -44.02 11.14
CA ARG A 64 -51.98 -44.08 9.75
C ARG A 64 -52.28 -42.78 8.98
N ASN A 65 -53.48 -42.24 9.07
CA ASN A 65 -53.83 -40.99 8.37
C ASN A 65 -53.04 -39.79 8.90
N GLU A 66 -52.70 -39.76 10.19
CA GLU A 66 -51.84 -38.75 10.81
C GLU A 66 -50.39 -38.91 10.33
N LEU A 67 -49.88 -40.14 10.23
CA LEU A 67 -48.55 -40.46 9.70
C LEU A 67 -48.42 -40.06 8.21
N GLU A 68 -49.38 -40.45 7.38
CA GLU A 68 -49.44 -40.10 5.95
C GLU A 68 -49.47 -38.57 5.78
N ALA A 69 -50.26 -37.84 6.58
CA ALA A 69 -50.30 -36.38 6.56
C ALA A 69 -49.00 -35.71 7.06
N THR A 70 -48.23 -36.35 7.95
CA THR A 70 -46.87 -35.87 8.29
C THR A 70 -45.86 -36.16 7.20
N LYS A 71 -45.97 -37.29 6.49
CA LYS A 71 -45.15 -37.64 5.33
C LYS A 71 -45.37 -36.64 4.19
N ASP A 72 -46.62 -36.39 3.78
CA ASP A 72 -47.00 -35.37 2.78
C ASP A 72 -46.38 -34.01 3.09
N LYS A 73 -46.36 -33.62 4.37
CA LYS A 73 -45.78 -32.35 4.83
C LYS A 73 -44.26 -32.34 4.70
N ILE A 74 -43.58 -33.41 5.10
CA ILE A 74 -42.10 -33.53 5.04
C ILE A 74 -41.64 -33.60 3.58
N GLU A 75 -42.32 -34.36 2.72
CA GLU A 75 -42.05 -34.40 1.27
C GLU A 75 -42.21 -33.01 0.63
N LYS A 76 -43.25 -32.26 1.01
CA LYS A 76 -43.40 -30.88 0.55
C LYS A 76 -42.26 -29.98 1.04
N GLU A 77 -41.94 -30.00 2.33
CA GLU A 77 -40.87 -29.18 2.90
C GLU A 77 -39.50 -29.52 2.30
N LYS A 78 -39.24 -30.80 1.97
CA LYS A 78 -38.10 -31.25 1.18
C LYS A 78 -38.11 -30.63 -0.23
N SER A 79 -39.22 -30.70 -0.97
CA SER A 79 -39.31 -30.15 -2.33
C SER A 79 -39.16 -28.61 -2.39
N ASP A 80 -39.68 -27.90 -1.38
CA ASP A 80 -39.50 -26.44 -1.22
C ASP A 80 -38.01 -26.13 -0.97
N LEU A 81 -37.33 -26.89 -0.10
CA LEU A 81 -35.89 -26.74 0.20
C LEU A 81 -34.99 -27.12 -0.99
N GLU A 82 -35.29 -28.19 -1.72
CA GLU A 82 -34.57 -28.58 -2.94
C GLU A 82 -34.65 -27.48 -3.99
N THR A 83 -35.82 -26.85 -4.16
CA THR A 83 -36.00 -25.69 -5.05
C THR A 83 -35.09 -24.52 -4.65
N ILE A 84 -35.07 -24.15 -3.36
CA ILE A 84 -34.20 -23.10 -2.82
C ILE A 84 -32.71 -23.43 -3.01
N ILE A 85 -32.32 -24.70 -2.83
CA ILE A 85 -30.95 -25.16 -3.05
C ILE A 85 -30.55 -25.04 -4.54
N GLN A 86 -31.45 -25.33 -5.47
CA GLN A 86 -31.17 -25.15 -6.91
C GLN A 86 -31.09 -23.67 -7.30
N GLU A 87 -31.96 -22.80 -6.77
CA GLU A 87 -31.84 -21.34 -6.96
C GLU A 87 -30.49 -20.82 -6.44
N LYS A 88 -30.07 -21.25 -5.24
CA LYS A 88 -28.78 -20.84 -4.66
C LYS A 88 -27.57 -21.42 -5.39
N LYS A 89 -27.66 -22.64 -5.95
CA LYS A 89 -26.63 -23.17 -6.86
C LYS A 89 -26.50 -22.31 -8.12
N GLN A 90 -27.60 -21.85 -8.72
CA GLN A 90 -27.56 -20.95 -9.87
C GLN A 90 -26.99 -19.57 -9.52
N GLU A 91 -27.34 -19.00 -8.35
CA GLU A 91 -26.78 -17.73 -7.87
C GLU A 91 -25.26 -17.84 -7.64
N ILE A 92 -24.77 -18.93 -7.05
CA ILE A 92 -23.33 -19.21 -6.87
C ILE A 92 -22.61 -19.31 -8.23
N VAL A 93 -23.20 -19.99 -9.22
CA VAL A 93 -22.62 -20.08 -10.58
C VAL A 93 -22.54 -18.70 -11.24
N GLN A 94 -23.58 -17.86 -11.13
CA GLN A 94 -23.55 -16.49 -11.65
C GLN A 94 -22.50 -15.62 -10.94
N LEU A 95 -22.40 -15.71 -9.62
CA LEU A 95 -21.38 -14.99 -8.84
C LEU A 95 -19.96 -15.45 -9.16
N SER A 96 -19.75 -16.74 -9.43
CA SER A 96 -18.44 -17.26 -9.86
C SER A 96 -18.03 -16.74 -11.24
N ALA A 97 -18.96 -16.66 -12.19
CA ALA A 97 -18.70 -16.11 -13.52
C ALA A 97 -18.44 -14.59 -13.49
N VAL A 98 -19.15 -13.84 -12.64
CA VAL A 98 -18.86 -12.41 -12.41
C VAL A 98 -17.50 -12.24 -11.75
N ARG A 99 -17.13 -13.11 -10.80
CA ARG A 99 -15.82 -13.08 -10.15
C ARG A 99 -14.68 -13.34 -11.14
N THR A 100 -14.77 -14.37 -12.00
CA THR A 100 -13.70 -14.66 -12.97
C THR A 100 -13.55 -13.55 -14.02
N ALA A 101 -14.65 -12.91 -14.44
CA ALA A 101 -14.59 -11.72 -15.30
C ALA A 101 -13.87 -10.55 -14.61
N LEU A 102 -14.18 -10.25 -13.34
CA LEU A 102 -13.50 -9.20 -12.57
C LEU A 102 -12.03 -9.52 -12.29
N GLU A 103 -11.68 -10.79 -12.08
CA GLU A 103 -10.28 -11.24 -11.93
C GLU A 103 -9.49 -11.09 -13.24
N ALA A 104 -10.13 -11.26 -14.41
CA ALA A 104 -9.54 -10.97 -15.71
C ALA A 104 -9.37 -9.46 -15.95
N ASP A 105 -10.40 -8.64 -15.70
CA ASP A 105 -10.32 -7.17 -15.80
C ASP A 105 -9.20 -6.59 -14.89
N LEU A 106 -9.05 -7.14 -13.68
CA LEU A 106 -7.97 -6.78 -12.75
C LEU A 106 -6.59 -7.27 -13.21
N HIS A 107 -6.50 -8.35 -13.98
CA HIS A 107 -5.26 -8.78 -14.61
C HIS A 107 -4.86 -7.83 -15.75
N ASP A 108 -5.77 -7.56 -16.68
CA ASP A 108 -5.50 -6.72 -17.86
C ASP A 108 -5.18 -5.27 -17.47
N THR A 109 -5.92 -4.69 -16.52
CA THR A 109 -5.61 -3.35 -15.99
C THR A 109 -4.25 -3.31 -15.28
N ARG A 110 -3.85 -4.37 -14.58
CA ARG A 110 -2.50 -4.49 -13.98
C ARG A 110 -1.41 -4.59 -15.03
N VAL A 111 -1.61 -5.38 -16.09
CA VAL A 111 -0.66 -5.53 -17.22
C VAL A 111 -0.51 -4.19 -17.94
N SER A 112 -1.60 -3.46 -18.18
CA SER A 112 -1.57 -2.12 -18.77
C SER A 112 -0.82 -1.12 -17.88
N LEU A 113 -1.04 -1.15 -16.55
CA LEU A 113 -0.32 -0.28 -15.61
C LEU A 113 1.19 -0.57 -15.53
N GLU A 114 1.62 -1.83 -15.55
CA GLU A 114 3.06 -2.14 -15.60
C GLU A 114 3.69 -1.75 -16.95
N LEU A 115 2.95 -1.85 -18.06
CA LEU A 115 3.39 -1.36 -19.36
C LEU A 115 3.52 0.18 -19.38
N GLU A 116 2.56 0.91 -18.83
CA GLU A 116 2.63 2.37 -18.70
C GLU A 116 3.77 2.82 -17.79
N LYS A 117 3.95 2.18 -16.62
CA LYS A 117 5.11 2.43 -15.73
C LYS A 117 6.43 2.23 -16.46
N LYS A 118 6.57 1.14 -17.21
CA LYS A 118 7.78 0.85 -17.99
C LYS A 118 8.03 1.92 -19.05
N ASN A 119 7.01 2.27 -19.83
CA ASN A 119 7.10 3.31 -20.86
C ASN A 119 7.47 4.68 -20.24
N ALA A 120 6.91 5.01 -19.07
CA ALA A 120 7.23 6.22 -18.33
C ALA A 120 8.68 6.22 -17.78
N ALA A 121 9.19 5.07 -17.32
CA ALA A 121 10.57 4.91 -16.89
C ALA A 121 11.57 5.07 -18.05
N GLU A 122 11.31 4.45 -19.20
CA GLU A 122 12.14 4.60 -20.42
C GLU A 122 12.10 6.05 -20.95
N ALA A 123 10.94 6.72 -20.86
CA ALA A 123 10.82 8.15 -21.17
C ALA A 123 11.59 9.04 -20.18
N ALA A 124 11.57 8.71 -18.88
CA ALA A 124 12.32 9.44 -17.86
C ALA A 124 13.84 9.25 -18.00
N GLU A 125 14.33 8.04 -18.27
CA GLU A 125 15.75 7.77 -18.50
C GLU A 125 16.26 8.52 -19.75
N THR A 126 15.51 8.46 -20.86
CA THR A 126 15.88 9.16 -22.09
C THR A 126 15.78 10.68 -21.98
N ALA A 127 14.89 11.22 -21.14
CA ALA A 127 14.85 12.64 -20.79
C ALA A 127 16.04 13.05 -19.91
N ALA A 128 16.33 12.29 -18.85
CA ALA A 128 17.47 12.54 -17.94
C ALA A 128 18.81 12.50 -18.69
N LYS A 129 18.99 11.55 -19.62
CA LYS A 129 20.18 11.46 -20.46
C LYS A 129 20.35 12.69 -21.36
N LYS A 130 19.29 13.11 -22.06
CA LYS A 130 19.31 14.36 -22.87
C LYS A 130 19.61 15.60 -22.03
N ALA A 131 19.11 15.66 -20.79
CA ALA A 131 19.41 16.76 -19.87
C ALA A 131 20.89 16.76 -19.43
N ALA A 132 21.48 15.58 -19.19
CA ALA A 132 22.90 15.44 -18.89
C ALA A 132 23.78 15.82 -20.10
N ASP A 133 23.49 15.29 -21.28
CA ASP A 133 24.19 15.60 -22.54
C ASP A 133 24.16 17.12 -22.84
N ALA A 134 23.01 17.77 -22.60
CA ALA A 134 22.85 19.22 -22.76
C ALA A 134 23.60 20.03 -21.69
N ALA A 135 23.64 19.55 -20.44
CA ALA A 135 24.38 20.20 -19.36
C ALA A 135 25.90 20.12 -19.56
N GLU A 136 26.42 19.00 -20.06
CA GLU A 136 27.84 18.86 -20.42
C GLU A 136 28.21 19.79 -21.58
N ALA A 137 27.36 19.86 -22.62
CA ALA A 137 27.54 20.79 -23.73
C ALA A 137 27.56 22.27 -23.29
N ALA A 138 26.60 22.67 -22.43
CA ALA A 138 26.52 24.03 -21.90
C ALA A 138 27.70 24.38 -20.99
N LEU A 139 28.14 23.44 -20.14
CA LEU A 139 29.34 23.62 -19.30
C LEU A 139 30.58 23.83 -20.17
N LYS A 140 30.75 23.01 -21.21
CA LYS A 140 31.85 23.14 -22.16
C LYS A 140 31.85 24.50 -22.86
N GLU A 141 30.73 24.91 -23.43
CA GLU A 141 30.59 26.22 -24.09
C GLU A 141 30.92 27.38 -23.13
N LEU A 142 30.46 27.30 -21.88
CA LEU A 142 30.75 28.30 -20.85
C LEU A 142 32.25 28.36 -20.52
N THR A 143 32.94 27.22 -20.41
CA THR A 143 34.40 27.19 -20.21
C THR A 143 35.20 27.72 -21.41
N GLU A 144 34.76 27.44 -22.64
CA GLU A 144 35.38 28.00 -23.85
C GLU A 144 35.17 29.53 -23.94
N LEU A 145 34.01 30.03 -23.51
CA LEU A 145 33.69 31.45 -23.45
C LEU A 145 34.51 32.17 -22.36
N GLN A 146 34.67 31.56 -21.17
CA GLN A 146 35.55 32.06 -20.11
C GLN A 146 37.01 32.18 -20.59
N ALA A 147 37.58 31.10 -21.11
CA ALA A 147 38.96 31.10 -21.62
C ALA A 147 39.17 32.15 -22.73
N ARG A 148 38.18 32.35 -23.60
CA ARG A 148 38.20 33.39 -24.63
C ARG A 148 38.17 34.80 -24.03
N LYS A 149 37.40 35.04 -22.97
CA LYS A 149 37.32 36.35 -22.29
C LYS A 149 38.57 36.65 -21.47
N GLU A 150 39.20 35.66 -20.86
CA GLU A 150 40.50 35.81 -20.20
C GLU A 150 41.60 36.16 -21.20
N ALA A 151 41.63 35.49 -22.37
CA ALA A 151 42.56 35.82 -23.45
C ALA A 151 42.34 37.24 -24.01
N GLU A 152 41.09 37.62 -24.26
CA GLU A 152 40.72 38.97 -24.73
C GLU A 152 41.13 40.06 -23.72
N LEU A 153 40.96 39.82 -22.41
CA LEU A 153 41.43 40.74 -21.37
C LEU A 153 42.96 40.82 -21.29
N ALA A 154 43.68 39.70 -21.47
CA ALA A 154 45.14 39.69 -21.50
C ALA A 154 45.72 40.44 -22.73
N GLU A 155 45.08 40.31 -23.89
CA GLU A 155 45.43 41.08 -25.09
C GLU A 155 45.15 42.58 -24.90
N LEU A 156 44.01 42.94 -24.29
CA LEU A 156 43.68 44.34 -23.99
C LEU A 156 44.63 44.95 -22.95
N GLN A 157 45.09 44.16 -21.97
CA GLN A 157 46.07 44.62 -20.96
C GLN A 157 47.46 44.82 -21.58
N THR A 158 48.00 43.83 -22.29
CA THR A 158 49.31 43.95 -22.96
C THR A 158 49.33 45.07 -23.99
N ARG A 159 48.21 45.30 -24.70
CA ARG A 159 48.05 46.47 -25.57
C ARG A 159 48.13 47.79 -24.80
N LYS A 160 47.42 47.95 -23.67
CA LYS A 160 47.49 49.16 -22.84
C LYS A 160 48.89 49.42 -22.31
N ASP A 161 49.56 48.37 -21.84
CA ASP A 161 50.93 48.49 -21.30
C ASP A 161 51.94 48.87 -22.40
N THR A 162 51.71 48.42 -23.63
CA THR A 162 52.48 48.83 -24.82
C THR A 162 52.20 50.29 -25.20
N GLU A 163 50.93 50.68 -25.33
CA GLU A 163 50.52 52.06 -25.65
C GLU A 163 51.02 53.06 -24.59
N LEU A 164 51.07 52.68 -23.31
CA LEU A 164 51.66 53.48 -22.23
C LEU A 164 53.19 53.60 -22.35
N ALA A 165 53.90 52.52 -22.70
CA ALA A 165 55.35 52.55 -22.89
C ALA A 165 55.78 53.39 -24.11
N GLU A 166 55.03 53.32 -25.21
CA GLU A 166 55.22 54.17 -26.39
C GLU A 166 54.96 55.66 -26.06
N LEU A 167 53.90 55.96 -25.29
CA LEU A 167 53.58 57.32 -24.89
C LEU A 167 54.60 57.88 -23.88
N GLN A 168 55.09 57.06 -22.94
CA GLN A 168 56.15 57.47 -22.01
C GLN A 168 57.46 57.77 -22.77
N THR A 169 57.92 56.86 -23.64
CA THR A 169 59.16 57.07 -24.42
C THR A 169 59.04 58.26 -25.38
N SER A 170 57.85 58.50 -25.95
CA SER A 170 57.55 59.74 -26.68
C SER A 170 57.72 60.99 -25.81
N LYS A 171 57.18 61.02 -24.58
CA LYS A 171 57.33 62.17 -23.67
C LYS A 171 58.76 62.37 -23.18
N GLU A 172 59.50 61.29 -22.93
CA GLU A 172 60.93 61.37 -22.58
C GLU A 172 61.78 61.92 -23.74
N THR A 173 61.49 61.55 -24.99
CA THR A 173 62.20 62.12 -26.16
C THR A 173 61.81 63.58 -26.44
N GLU A 174 60.55 63.97 -26.27
CA GLU A 174 60.13 65.39 -26.33
C GLU A 174 60.83 66.24 -25.26
N LEU A 175 60.92 65.75 -24.02
CA LEU A 175 61.61 66.45 -22.93
C LEU A 175 63.11 66.58 -23.18
N ALA A 176 63.77 65.55 -23.70
CA ALA A 176 65.18 65.60 -24.08
C ALA A 176 65.45 66.60 -25.23
N ALA A 177 64.54 66.67 -26.22
CA ALA A 177 64.60 67.67 -27.29
C ALA A 177 64.39 69.10 -26.77
N LEU A 178 63.45 69.31 -25.84
CA LEU A 178 63.25 70.61 -25.18
C LEU A 178 64.45 71.02 -24.32
N GLN A 179 65.05 70.10 -23.56
CA GLN A 179 66.21 70.40 -22.73
C GLN A 179 67.42 70.79 -23.59
N THR A 180 67.73 70.02 -24.63
CA THR A 180 68.83 70.34 -25.55
C THR A 180 68.59 71.62 -26.34
N SER A 181 67.34 71.94 -26.69
CA SER A 181 66.96 73.25 -27.23
C SER A 181 67.19 74.41 -26.26
N LYS A 182 66.99 74.20 -24.95
CA LYS A 182 67.24 75.25 -23.94
C LYS A 182 68.72 75.39 -23.57
N GLU A 183 69.48 74.31 -23.58
CA GLU A 183 70.94 74.36 -23.40
C GLU A 183 71.62 75.06 -24.59
N THR A 184 71.13 74.89 -25.83
CA THR A 184 71.63 75.62 -27.01
C THR A 184 71.23 77.10 -27.00
N GLU A 185 69.98 77.45 -26.69
CA GLU A 185 69.56 78.86 -26.51
C GLU A 185 70.42 79.59 -25.45
N LEU A 186 70.75 78.93 -24.34
CA LEU A 186 71.59 79.49 -23.28
C LEU A 186 73.06 79.65 -23.71
N ALA A 187 73.60 78.70 -24.48
CA ALA A 187 74.95 78.78 -25.01
C ALA A 187 75.10 79.95 -26.02
N ASP A 188 74.14 80.13 -26.92
CA ASP A 188 74.13 81.24 -27.88
C ASP A 188 73.97 82.60 -27.19
N LEU A 189 73.12 82.68 -26.14
CA LEU A 189 73.01 83.88 -25.30
C LEU A 189 74.31 84.20 -24.56
N GLN A 190 75.01 83.20 -24.03
CA GLN A 190 76.29 83.41 -23.35
C GLN A 190 77.36 83.88 -24.35
N ALA A 191 77.49 83.24 -25.51
CA ALA A 191 78.43 83.63 -26.55
C ALA A 191 78.16 85.06 -27.07
N SER A 192 76.89 85.44 -27.21
CA SER A 192 76.47 86.81 -27.54
C SER A 192 76.93 87.81 -26.48
N LYS A 193 76.77 87.51 -25.18
CA LYS A 193 77.19 88.42 -24.09
C LYS A 193 78.70 88.51 -23.92
N GLU A 194 79.44 87.43 -24.15
CA GLU A 194 80.91 87.47 -24.19
C GLU A 194 81.42 88.30 -25.39
N SER A 195 80.75 88.23 -26.54
CA SER A 195 81.06 89.06 -27.71
C SER A 195 80.78 90.56 -27.48
N GLU A 196 79.64 90.91 -26.87
CA GLU A 196 79.35 92.30 -26.47
C GLU A 196 80.39 92.86 -25.47
N LEU A 197 80.79 92.06 -24.48
CA LEU A 197 81.80 92.47 -23.49
C LEU A 197 83.19 92.68 -24.12
N ALA A 198 83.61 91.82 -25.05
CA ALA A 198 84.86 91.98 -25.78
C ALA A 198 84.88 93.27 -26.63
N ALA A 199 83.76 93.59 -27.31
CA ALA A 199 83.60 94.83 -28.05
C ALA A 199 83.66 96.07 -27.14
N LEU A 200 83.02 96.01 -25.97
CA LEU A 200 83.06 97.07 -24.95
C LEU A 200 84.46 97.30 -24.37
N GLN A 201 85.26 96.25 -24.16
CA GLN A 201 86.65 96.41 -23.75
C GLN A 201 87.49 97.10 -24.83
N SER A 202 87.40 96.64 -26.08
CA SER A 202 88.14 97.22 -27.21
C SER A 202 87.80 98.71 -27.41
N SER A 203 86.52 99.08 -27.31
CA SER A 203 86.06 100.47 -27.40
C SER A 203 86.70 101.39 -26.34
N LYS A 204 86.85 100.90 -25.10
CA LYS A 204 87.46 101.70 -24.02
C LYS A 204 88.97 101.78 -24.10
N GLU A 205 89.63 100.79 -24.67
CA GLU A 205 91.07 100.81 -24.91
C GLU A 205 91.43 101.81 -26.02
N THR A 206 90.58 101.96 -27.05
CA THR A 206 90.72 103.02 -28.06
C THR A 206 90.45 104.43 -27.52
N GLU A 207 89.40 104.64 -26.69
CA GLU A 207 89.11 105.96 -26.10
C GLU A 207 90.26 106.50 -25.23
N LEU A 208 91.01 105.62 -24.56
CA LEU A 208 92.17 106.00 -23.75
C LEU A 208 93.40 106.41 -24.60
N ALA A 209 93.59 105.80 -25.78
CA ALA A 209 94.70 106.12 -26.67
C ALA A 209 94.57 107.55 -27.25
N ASP A 210 93.39 107.91 -27.75
CA ASP A 210 93.13 109.23 -28.34
C ASP A 210 93.23 110.37 -27.30
N LEU A 211 92.75 110.11 -26.07
CA LEU A 211 92.91 111.04 -24.94
C LEU A 211 94.37 111.29 -24.54
N GLN A 212 95.26 110.32 -24.76
CA GLN A 212 96.68 110.48 -24.49
C GLN A 212 97.37 111.28 -25.62
N ALA A 213 97.10 110.95 -26.89
CA ALA A 213 97.63 111.68 -28.05
C ALA A 213 97.23 113.18 -28.04
N SER A 214 95.98 113.48 -27.64
CA SER A 214 95.48 114.85 -27.53
C SER A 214 96.30 115.75 -26.58
N LYS A 215 96.83 115.18 -25.48
CA LYS A 215 97.59 115.96 -24.48
C LYS A 215 99.01 116.32 -24.90
N GLU A 216 99.67 115.49 -25.71
CA GLU A 216 101.05 115.75 -26.13
C GLU A 216 101.14 116.87 -27.18
N ALA A 217 100.14 116.96 -28.07
CA ALA A 217 100.03 118.07 -29.03
C ALA A 217 99.89 119.44 -28.34
N ALA A 218 99.03 119.54 -27.32
CA ALA A 218 98.69 120.80 -26.66
C ALA A 218 99.86 121.47 -25.89
N LEU A 219 100.94 120.74 -25.62
CA LEU A 219 102.14 121.29 -24.96
C LEU A 219 103.16 121.90 -25.93
N ALA A 220 103.11 121.58 -27.23
CA ALA A 220 104.04 122.13 -28.21
C ALA A 220 103.70 123.59 -28.58
N ASP A 221 102.42 123.88 -28.84
CA ASP A 221 101.97 125.21 -29.30
C ASP A 221 102.07 126.29 -28.21
N LEU A 222 101.99 125.89 -26.94
CA LEU A 222 102.12 126.82 -25.80
C LEU A 222 103.57 127.32 -25.61
N GLN A 223 104.55 126.66 -26.23
CA GLN A 223 105.95 127.02 -26.14
C GLN A 223 106.42 127.92 -27.30
N THR A 224 105.80 127.81 -28.49
CA THR A 224 106.13 128.65 -29.67
C THR A 224 105.44 130.02 -29.65
N ALA A 225 104.29 130.15 -29.00
CA ALA A 225 103.53 131.40 -28.95
C ALA A 225 104.17 132.51 -28.08
N ARG A 226 105.08 132.17 -27.16
CA ARG A 226 105.56 133.12 -26.13
C ARG A 226 106.79 133.95 -26.54
N GLU A 227 107.37 133.69 -27.70
CA GLU A 227 108.66 134.25 -28.12
C GLU A 227 108.53 135.34 -29.22
N LYS A 228 107.31 135.75 -29.56
CA LYS A 228 106.99 136.70 -30.64
C LYS A 228 106.62 138.12 -30.18
N ASP A 229 106.05 138.27 -28.99
CA ASP A 229 105.31 139.48 -28.60
C ASP A 229 106.12 140.50 -27.78
N ILE A 230 107.44 140.34 -27.64
CA ILE A 230 108.33 141.25 -26.88
C ILE A 230 109.61 141.56 -27.66
N ALA A 231 109.47 142.15 -28.86
CA ALA A 231 110.61 142.61 -29.66
C ALA A 231 110.35 143.95 -30.37
N ASP A 232 109.42 143.98 -31.33
CA ASP A 232 109.38 145.07 -32.32
C ASP A 232 108.32 146.15 -32.06
N LEU A 233 108.81 147.40 -32.04
CA LEU A 233 108.18 148.62 -32.57
C LEU A 233 106.80 148.98 -31.99
N THR A 234 106.68 149.89 -31.01
CA THR A 234 107.49 151.10 -30.76
C THR A 234 107.59 152.01 -32.00
N ALA A 235 106.68 153.00 -32.11
CA ALA A 235 106.56 153.95 -33.23
C ALA A 235 106.19 153.30 -34.59
N THR A 236 105.55 153.95 -35.56
CA THR A 236 104.74 155.19 -35.65
C THR A 236 103.84 155.02 -36.90
N LYS A 237 102.52 155.23 -36.89
CA LYS A 237 101.73 156.47 -36.73
C LYS A 237 101.61 157.32 -38.02
N ASP A 238 100.35 157.65 -38.37
CA ASP A 238 99.84 158.66 -39.33
C ASP A 238 99.97 158.41 -40.86
N GLY A 239 99.04 159.01 -41.64
CA GLY A 239 98.84 158.81 -43.10
C GLY A 239 97.62 157.93 -43.45
N GLU A 240 96.36 158.32 -43.19
CA GLU A 240 95.56 159.29 -43.98
C GLU A 240 95.49 158.89 -45.47
N ILE A 241 94.39 158.36 -46.05
CA ILE A 241 93.04 158.92 -46.31
C ILE A 241 92.28 157.83 -47.11
N ALA A 242 90.95 157.64 -47.13
CA ALA A 242 89.77 157.98 -46.30
C ALA A 242 88.69 156.90 -46.69
N ASP A 243 87.52 156.71 -46.08
CA ASP A 243 86.66 157.46 -45.14
C ASP A 243 86.39 156.59 -43.88
N LEU A 244 86.35 157.01 -42.61
CA LEU A 244 86.15 158.33 -41.96
C LEU A 244 84.87 159.05 -42.38
N THR A 245 83.82 159.20 -41.56
CA THR A 245 83.60 158.89 -40.13
C THR A 245 82.07 158.86 -39.90
N ALA A 246 81.52 158.23 -38.87
CA ALA A 246 81.56 158.68 -37.47
C ALA A 246 81.24 157.49 -36.53
N LYS A 247 81.73 157.40 -35.27
CA LYS A 247 81.52 158.31 -34.13
C LYS A 247 80.01 158.58 -33.85
N LYS A 248 79.54 158.61 -32.61
CA LYS A 248 80.08 158.18 -31.29
C LYS A 248 78.93 158.34 -30.29
N ASP A 249 79.02 157.71 -29.13
CA ASP A 249 78.17 158.01 -27.97
C ASP A 249 76.67 157.69 -28.25
N GLY A 250 75.74 157.68 -27.30
CA GLY A 250 75.80 158.05 -25.87
C GLY A 250 74.67 159.00 -25.45
N GLU A 251 73.60 159.10 -26.24
CA GLU A 251 72.29 159.68 -25.93
C GLU A 251 71.24 158.78 -26.63
N ILE A 252 70.12 158.38 -26.00
CA ILE A 252 68.94 159.17 -25.62
C ILE A 252 68.23 159.76 -26.85
N ALA A 253 67.41 158.92 -27.48
CA ALA A 253 65.98 159.16 -27.74
C ALA A 253 65.35 157.74 -27.99
N ASP A 254 64.18 157.29 -27.51
CA ASP A 254 62.86 157.93 -27.29
C ASP A 254 62.34 158.60 -28.59
N LEU A 255 61.11 158.43 -29.06
CA LEU A 255 59.92 157.69 -28.62
C LEU A 255 59.28 157.06 -29.90
N GLU A 256 58.00 156.70 -30.07
CA GLU A 256 56.69 156.98 -29.45
C GLU A 256 55.74 155.85 -29.93
N ALA A 257 54.60 155.49 -29.31
CA ALA A 257 53.87 156.01 -28.16
C ALA A 257 53.02 154.84 -27.58
N ALA A 258 52.59 154.80 -26.32
CA ALA A 258 53.01 155.42 -25.06
C ALA A 258 52.42 154.54 -23.92
N LYS A 259 52.99 154.31 -22.73
CA LYS A 259 54.10 154.95 -21.97
C LYS A 259 53.83 156.37 -21.45
N ALA A 260 52.93 156.48 -20.47
CA ALA A 260 52.95 157.50 -19.40
C ALA A 260 51.98 157.09 -18.27
N ALA A 261 52.20 157.31 -16.98
CA ALA A 261 53.39 157.55 -16.15
C ALA A 261 52.94 157.29 -14.68
N VAL A 262 53.66 156.73 -13.70
CA VAL A 262 55.10 156.67 -13.35
C VAL A 262 55.68 158.01 -12.89
N GLU A 263 55.81 158.24 -11.57
CA GLU A 263 57.11 158.37 -10.85
C GLU A 263 56.95 158.72 -9.35
N GLN A 264 58.08 158.87 -8.62
CA GLN A 264 58.23 159.60 -7.33
C GLN A 264 57.26 159.16 -6.21
N ALA A 265 57.37 157.99 -5.58
CA ALA A 265 58.54 157.30 -5.02
C ALA A 265 59.09 157.84 -3.66
N LYS A 266 59.17 156.89 -2.71
CA LYS A 266 60.33 156.62 -1.82
C LYS A 266 60.49 157.40 -0.51
N LYS A 267 60.54 156.61 0.58
CA LYS A 267 61.01 156.90 1.95
C LYS A 267 60.13 157.85 2.77
N GLU A 268 59.99 157.74 4.10
CA GLU A 268 60.25 156.78 5.21
C GLU A 268 60.24 157.69 6.48
N ALA A 269 60.23 157.12 7.70
CA ALA A 269 60.01 157.84 8.98
C ALA A 269 58.56 158.39 9.12
N GLU A 270 57.87 158.28 10.26
CA GLU A 270 58.23 158.61 11.66
C GLU A 270 58.39 160.14 11.85
N GLU A 271 57.79 160.79 12.87
CA GLU A 271 57.19 160.24 14.09
C GLU A 271 56.02 161.11 14.64
N ALA A 272 55.45 160.63 15.74
CA ALA A 272 54.20 160.98 16.39
C ALA A 272 53.95 162.45 16.87
N ALA A 273 52.66 162.71 17.16
CA ALA A 273 52.10 163.69 18.10
C ALA A 273 52.12 165.20 17.72
N ALA A 274 51.17 166.05 18.19
CA ALA A 274 49.79 165.83 18.65
C ALA A 274 49.05 167.19 18.82
N ALA A 275 47.70 167.18 18.69
CA ALA A 275 46.74 168.20 19.14
C ALA A 275 46.77 169.62 18.49
N ALA A 276 45.65 170.33 18.28
CA ALA A 276 44.21 169.96 18.30
C ALA A 276 43.30 171.03 17.63
N ALA A 277 42.12 170.60 17.14
CA ALA A 277 40.95 171.42 16.70
C ALA A 277 41.17 172.39 15.50
N GLU A 278 40.17 172.89 14.74
CA GLU A 278 38.72 173.04 14.95
C GLU A 278 37.91 173.17 13.61
N VAL A 279 37.25 172.09 13.11
CA VAL A 279 36.01 172.10 12.23
C VAL A 279 35.97 172.86 10.81
N ALA A 280 36.44 172.30 9.64
CA ALA A 280 36.21 172.65 8.14
C ALA A 280 37.28 173.51 7.31
N ALA A 281 37.32 173.85 5.97
CA ALA A 281 36.50 173.79 4.67
C ALA A 281 37.36 173.93 3.30
N GLN A 282 36.81 174.15 2.04
CA GLN A 282 37.49 174.12 0.66
C GLN A 282 36.86 174.94 -0.57
N GLU A 283 37.57 175.30 -1.72
CA GLU A 283 37.03 175.91 -3.03
C GLU A 283 37.99 175.96 -4.33
N ILE A 284 37.61 176.48 -5.55
CA ILE A 284 38.31 176.40 -6.94
C ILE A 284 37.98 177.55 -8.04
N SER A 285 38.75 177.81 -9.16
CA SER A 285 38.45 178.82 -10.31
C SER A 285 39.30 178.80 -11.67
N ALA A 286 38.95 179.56 -12.79
CA ALA A 286 39.59 179.73 -14.18
C ALA A 286 39.00 180.93 -15.09
N LEU A 287 39.26 181.40 -16.37
CA LEU A 287 40.21 181.30 -17.58
C LEU A 287 40.09 182.51 -18.66
N THR A 288 40.57 182.48 -19.96
CA THR A 288 40.79 183.69 -20.93
C THR A 288 40.71 183.55 -22.54
N GLU A 289 40.77 184.65 -23.37
CA GLU A 289 40.54 184.83 -24.90
C GLU A 289 41.36 186.02 -25.62
N ALA A 290 41.34 186.53 -26.93
CA ALA A 290 40.92 186.27 -28.38
C ALA A 290 41.44 187.38 -29.46
N LYS A 291 41.30 187.29 -30.84
CA LYS A 291 41.77 188.32 -31.93
C LYS A 291 41.29 188.18 -33.47
N THR A 292 41.44 189.21 -34.40
CA THR A 292 41.06 189.26 -35.90
C THR A 292 41.92 190.19 -36.92
N GLY A 293 41.57 190.40 -38.26
CA GLY A 293 42.32 191.14 -39.37
C GLY A 293 41.67 191.42 -40.80
N LEU A 294 42.43 191.61 -41.93
CA LEU A 294 41.96 191.89 -43.37
C LEU A 294 41.61 190.61 -44.21
N GLU A 295 41.54 189.44 -43.59
CA GLU A 295 41.54 188.14 -44.32
C GLU A 295 40.16 187.67 -44.84
N GLU A 296 39.12 188.45 -44.58
CA GLU A 296 37.74 187.98 -44.39
C GLU A 296 37.10 187.27 -45.61
N VAL A 297 37.48 187.63 -46.84
CA VAL A 297 36.91 187.02 -48.08
C VAL A 297 37.71 185.79 -48.56
N LYS A 298 38.96 185.59 -48.11
CA LYS A 298 39.72 184.37 -48.45
C LYS A 298 39.28 183.18 -47.58
N ALA A 299 39.07 183.43 -46.29
CA ALA A 299 38.64 182.41 -45.32
C ALA A 299 37.34 181.69 -45.73
N ASN A 300 36.38 182.43 -46.31
CA ASN A 300 35.04 181.89 -46.56
C ASN A 300 34.99 180.80 -47.65
N ASN A 301 35.89 180.83 -48.64
CA ASN A 301 35.98 179.81 -49.69
C ASN A 301 36.92 178.63 -49.33
N GLU A 302 37.82 178.80 -48.36
CA GLU A 302 38.67 177.71 -47.87
C GLU A 302 37.95 176.83 -46.83
N ALA A 303 36.87 177.33 -46.21
CA ALA A 303 36.04 176.57 -45.26
C ALA A 303 35.21 175.45 -45.91
N GLU A 304 34.50 175.72 -47.02
CA GLU A 304 33.55 174.76 -47.63
C GLU A 304 34.26 173.51 -48.21
N ILE A 305 35.50 173.68 -48.68
CA ILE A 305 36.35 172.60 -49.21
C ILE A 305 36.80 171.62 -48.12
N ALA A 306 36.91 172.05 -46.86
CA ALA A 306 37.24 171.16 -45.74
C ALA A 306 36.08 170.21 -45.43
N THR A 307 34.87 170.74 -45.27
CA THR A 307 33.66 169.95 -44.90
C THR A 307 33.29 168.86 -45.90
N LEU A 308 33.61 169.03 -47.19
CA LEU A 308 33.37 167.99 -48.20
C LEU A 308 34.42 166.87 -48.19
N LYS A 309 35.58 167.08 -47.55
CA LYS A 309 36.65 166.09 -47.43
C LYS A 309 36.38 165.07 -46.33
N ASP A 310 35.93 165.55 -45.16
CA ASP A 310 35.67 164.70 -43.99
C ASP A 310 34.51 163.72 -44.24
N ASN A 311 33.47 164.16 -44.96
CA ASN A 311 32.35 163.30 -45.36
C ASN A 311 32.77 162.14 -46.30
N VAL A 312 33.83 162.32 -47.11
CA VAL A 312 34.37 161.24 -47.97
C VAL A 312 35.18 160.24 -47.15
N ALA A 313 35.93 160.70 -46.15
CA ALA A 313 36.68 159.82 -45.26
C ALA A 313 35.75 158.87 -44.47
N SER A 314 34.68 159.40 -43.89
CA SER A 314 33.70 158.62 -43.12
C SER A 314 33.00 157.53 -43.96
N LEU A 315 32.79 157.76 -45.27
CA LEU A 315 32.14 156.78 -46.16
C LEU A 315 33.07 155.65 -46.59
N GLU A 316 34.38 155.88 -46.74
CA GLU A 316 35.35 154.78 -46.97
C GLU A 316 35.57 153.95 -45.70
N GLU A 317 35.58 154.57 -44.51
CA GLU A 317 35.65 153.87 -43.22
C GLU A 317 34.46 152.93 -43.00
N ALA A 318 33.23 153.43 -43.23
CA ALA A 318 32.01 152.62 -43.13
C ALA A 318 31.95 151.46 -44.14
N LYS A 319 32.59 151.62 -45.30
CA LYS A 319 32.69 150.59 -46.35
C LYS A 319 33.68 149.48 -45.99
N ALA A 320 34.78 149.80 -45.31
CA ALA A 320 35.76 148.80 -44.87
C ALA A 320 35.17 147.81 -43.86
N GLY A 321 34.50 148.30 -42.81
CA GLY A 321 33.89 147.43 -41.78
C GLY A 321 32.76 146.53 -42.29
N LEU A 322 32.11 146.88 -43.41
CA LEU A 322 31.02 146.08 -43.98
C LEU A 322 31.54 144.86 -44.77
N GLU A 323 32.69 144.98 -45.44
CA GLU A 323 33.37 143.82 -46.05
C GLU A 323 34.00 142.89 -45.00
N GLU A 324 34.46 143.41 -43.86
CA GLU A 324 34.95 142.59 -42.73
C GLU A 324 33.83 141.70 -42.15
N VAL A 325 32.65 142.28 -41.88
CA VAL A 325 31.47 141.51 -41.42
C VAL A 325 31.05 140.45 -42.45
N LYS A 326 31.14 140.76 -43.74
CA LYS A 326 30.85 139.80 -44.82
C LYS A 326 31.84 138.63 -44.82
N ALA A 327 33.14 138.88 -44.69
CA ALA A 327 34.16 137.83 -44.63
C ALA A 327 33.98 136.90 -43.42
N ASN A 328 33.63 137.44 -42.25
CA ASN A 328 33.35 136.62 -41.05
C ASN A 328 32.12 135.71 -41.25
N ASN A 329 31.03 136.24 -41.82
CA ASN A 329 29.83 135.45 -42.11
C ASN A 329 30.08 134.34 -43.16
N GLU A 330 30.89 134.62 -44.19
CA GLU A 330 31.30 133.60 -45.17
C GLU A 330 32.14 132.47 -44.51
N GLY A 331 32.95 132.80 -43.51
CA GLY A 331 33.69 131.83 -42.67
C GLY A 331 32.78 130.98 -41.78
N GLU A 332 31.83 131.58 -41.06
CA GLU A 332 30.87 130.82 -40.23
C GLU A 332 30.05 129.84 -41.06
N ILE A 333 29.56 130.27 -42.23
CA ILE A 333 28.78 129.44 -43.16
C ILE A 333 29.60 128.21 -43.63
N ALA A 334 30.91 128.36 -43.85
CA ALA A 334 31.76 127.22 -44.18
C ALA A 334 31.84 126.22 -43.01
N THR A 335 32.15 126.69 -41.79
CA THR A 335 32.28 125.79 -40.62
C THR A 335 30.97 125.08 -40.26
N LEU A 336 29.82 125.74 -40.39
CA LEU A 336 28.51 125.12 -40.18
C LEU A 336 28.22 124.03 -41.23
N LYS A 337 28.70 124.20 -42.46
CA LYS A 337 28.51 123.24 -43.53
C LYS A 337 29.34 121.97 -43.32
N ASP A 338 30.60 122.11 -42.90
CA ASP A 338 31.48 120.98 -42.55
C ASP A 338 30.91 120.21 -41.34
N ASN A 339 30.37 120.93 -40.35
CA ASN A 339 29.68 120.32 -39.21
C ASN A 339 28.40 119.55 -39.61
N ILE A 340 27.63 120.05 -40.59
CA ILE A 340 26.47 119.32 -41.13
C ILE A 340 26.92 118.03 -41.80
N THR A 341 27.95 118.05 -42.66
CA THR A 341 28.44 116.82 -43.32
C THR A 341 28.97 115.80 -42.33
N ASN A 342 29.66 116.23 -41.28
CA ASN A 342 30.13 115.33 -40.20
C ASN A 342 28.96 114.69 -39.44
N LEU A 343 27.89 115.44 -39.16
CA LEU A 343 26.69 114.93 -38.49
C LEU A 343 25.87 113.99 -39.40
N GLU A 344 25.85 114.22 -40.71
CA GLU A 344 25.24 113.31 -41.69
C GLU A 344 26.00 111.99 -41.80
N GLU A 345 27.35 112.01 -41.75
CA GLU A 345 28.16 110.79 -41.68
C GLU A 345 27.98 110.02 -40.37
N GLU A 346 27.99 110.68 -39.21
CA GLU A 346 27.75 110.03 -37.92
C GLU A 346 26.33 109.45 -37.83
N LYS A 347 25.31 110.19 -38.31
CA LYS A 347 23.93 109.66 -38.42
C LYS A 347 23.91 108.38 -39.26
N LYS A 348 24.59 108.37 -40.41
CA LYS A 348 24.64 107.20 -41.28
C LYS A 348 25.28 105.99 -40.59
N LYS A 349 26.39 106.18 -39.87
CA LYS A 349 27.04 105.11 -39.08
C LYS A 349 26.11 104.52 -38.02
N VAL A 350 25.33 105.37 -37.35
CA VAL A 350 24.32 104.94 -36.36
C VAL A 350 23.16 104.19 -37.00
N GLU A 351 22.68 104.61 -38.17
CA GLU A 351 21.63 103.90 -38.93
C GLU A 351 22.12 102.53 -39.43
N GLU A 352 23.36 102.43 -39.92
CA GLU A 352 24.00 101.15 -40.31
C GLU A 352 24.20 100.22 -39.09
N ALA A 353 24.64 100.74 -37.94
CA ALA A 353 24.80 99.97 -36.70
C ALA A 353 23.46 99.48 -36.13
N LEU A 354 22.40 100.29 -36.19
CA LEU A 354 21.06 99.92 -35.74
C LEU A 354 20.43 98.86 -36.66
N ALA A 355 20.68 98.91 -37.97
CA ALA A 355 20.28 97.86 -38.89
C ALA A 355 20.97 96.52 -38.59
N ALA A 356 22.28 96.55 -38.29
CA ALA A 356 23.03 95.36 -37.91
C ALA A 356 22.52 94.74 -36.59
N ALA A 357 22.30 95.57 -35.56
CA ALA A 357 21.76 95.11 -34.27
C ALA A 357 20.36 94.48 -34.38
N ASN A 358 19.48 95.05 -35.23
CA ASN A 358 18.17 94.47 -35.49
C ASN A 358 18.26 93.09 -36.18
N ALA A 359 19.17 92.91 -37.14
CA ALA A 359 19.38 91.62 -37.79
C ALA A 359 19.94 90.56 -36.82
N GLU A 360 20.81 90.95 -35.88
CA GLU A 360 21.28 90.06 -34.80
C GLU A 360 20.13 89.68 -33.85
N ILE A 361 19.26 90.63 -33.48
CA ILE A 361 18.06 90.38 -32.66
C ILE A 361 17.10 89.40 -33.38
N GLU A 362 16.87 89.54 -34.68
CA GLU A 362 16.06 88.58 -35.45
C GLU A 362 16.67 87.17 -35.46
N SER A 363 17.98 87.06 -35.64
CA SER A 363 18.72 85.79 -35.59
C SER A 363 18.65 85.11 -34.20
N LEU A 364 18.82 85.90 -33.14
CA LEU A 364 18.70 85.42 -31.76
C LEU A 364 17.27 85.00 -31.43
N ASN A 365 16.25 85.75 -31.87
CA ASN A 365 14.85 85.38 -31.69
C ASN A 365 14.48 84.08 -32.42
N ALA A 366 14.98 83.87 -33.64
CA ALA A 366 14.82 82.61 -34.36
C ALA A 366 15.48 81.43 -33.63
N THR A 367 16.68 81.66 -33.06
CA THR A 367 17.41 80.65 -32.26
C THR A 367 16.67 80.31 -30.96
N VAL A 368 16.11 81.32 -30.27
CA VAL A 368 15.28 81.13 -29.06
C VAL A 368 13.99 80.37 -29.40
N ALA A 369 13.33 80.68 -30.51
CA ALA A 369 12.14 79.95 -30.96
C ALA A 369 12.46 78.47 -31.23
N GLN A 370 13.57 78.18 -31.93
CA GLN A 370 14.03 76.81 -32.15
C GLN A 370 14.32 76.09 -30.82
N LYS A 371 15.06 76.73 -29.90
CA LYS A 371 15.39 76.13 -28.60
C LYS A 371 14.17 75.91 -27.70
N ASN A 372 13.14 76.75 -27.79
CA ASN A 372 11.86 76.49 -27.12
C ASN A 372 11.19 75.22 -27.66
N THR A 373 11.11 75.03 -28.99
CA THR A 373 10.53 73.80 -29.56
C THR A 373 11.33 72.53 -29.23
N GLU A 374 12.66 72.65 -29.08
CA GLU A 374 13.53 71.56 -28.62
C GLU A 374 13.30 71.23 -27.14
N ILE A 375 13.10 72.24 -26.29
CA ILE A 375 12.74 72.08 -24.87
C ILE A 375 11.35 71.44 -24.73
N GLU A 376 10.36 71.87 -25.50
CA GLU A 376 9.02 71.29 -25.51
C GLU A 376 9.05 69.80 -25.89
N SER A 377 9.80 69.45 -26.95
CA SER A 377 9.99 68.06 -27.38
C SER A 377 10.70 67.20 -26.32
N LEU A 378 11.72 67.73 -25.66
CA LEU A 378 12.43 67.05 -24.57
C LEU A 378 11.56 66.89 -23.31
N GLN A 379 10.68 67.85 -23.01
CA GLN A 379 9.72 67.75 -21.90
C GLN A 379 8.64 66.71 -22.15
N GLU A 380 8.16 66.58 -23.39
CA GLU A 380 7.21 65.52 -23.78
C GLU A 380 7.87 64.14 -23.70
N SER A 381 9.10 64.00 -24.21
CA SER A 381 9.89 62.77 -24.09
C SER A 381 10.18 62.40 -22.63
N LEU A 382 10.47 63.39 -21.77
CA LEU A 382 10.72 63.16 -20.34
C LEU A 382 9.46 62.64 -19.64
N ARG A 383 8.29 63.24 -19.88
CA ARG A 383 7.01 62.75 -19.33
C ARG A 383 6.69 61.32 -19.74
N ALA A 384 6.91 60.98 -21.01
CA ALA A 384 6.70 59.61 -21.49
C ALA A 384 7.63 58.60 -20.78
N ALA A 385 8.87 59.00 -20.46
CA ALA A 385 9.79 58.18 -19.67
C ALA A 385 9.38 58.10 -18.19
N GLU A 386 8.91 59.19 -17.58
CA GLU A 386 8.39 59.23 -16.20
C GLU A 386 7.16 58.32 -16.04
N GLU A 387 6.24 58.33 -17.01
CA GLU A 387 5.04 57.46 -17.02
C GLU A 387 5.41 55.98 -17.21
N GLN A 388 6.38 55.67 -18.07
CA GLN A 388 6.94 54.31 -18.19
C GLN A 388 7.62 53.83 -16.91
N ILE A 389 8.40 54.70 -16.24
CA ILE A 389 9.05 54.37 -14.96
C ILE A 389 8.00 54.08 -13.88
N ALA A 390 6.93 54.88 -13.78
CA ALA A 390 5.84 54.65 -12.84
C ALA A 390 5.12 53.31 -13.11
N SER A 391 4.83 52.98 -14.38
CA SER A 391 4.21 51.71 -14.77
C SER A 391 5.11 50.50 -14.46
N LEU A 392 6.43 50.61 -14.68
CA LEU A 392 7.39 49.57 -14.33
C LEU A 392 7.56 49.43 -12.82
N GLN A 393 7.52 50.52 -12.05
CA GLN A 393 7.56 50.50 -10.58
C GLN A 393 6.34 49.75 -10.02
N GLN A 394 5.12 50.09 -10.46
CA GLN A 394 3.91 49.35 -10.08
C GLN A 394 4.02 47.86 -10.43
N THR A 395 4.50 47.53 -11.64
CA THR A 395 4.69 46.12 -12.07
C THR A 395 5.67 45.38 -11.17
N VAL A 396 6.75 46.04 -10.71
CA VAL A 396 7.72 45.45 -9.77
C VAL A 396 7.12 45.27 -8.38
N GLU A 397 6.32 46.21 -7.88
CA GLU A 397 5.61 46.05 -6.59
C GLU A 397 4.60 44.89 -6.64
N GLU A 398 3.81 44.78 -7.71
CA GLU A 398 2.89 43.66 -7.94
C GLU A 398 3.62 42.31 -8.01
N LYS A 399 4.78 42.24 -8.68
CA LYS A 399 5.58 41.00 -8.77
C LYS A 399 6.31 40.66 -7.47
N ASN A 400 6.74 41.63 -6.68
CA ASN A 400 7.29 41.36 -5.35
C ASN A 400 6.21 40.77 -4.41
N ALA A 401 4.98 41.30 -4.45
CA ALA A 401 3.86 40.75 -3.67
C ALA A 401 3.48 39.32 -4.09
N GLU A 402 3.53 39.00 -5.40
CA GLU A 402 3.34 37.63 -5.91
C GLU A 402 4.47 36.69 -5.44
N ILE A 403 5.72 37.15 -5.43
CA ILE A 403 6.88 36.38 -4.93
C ILE A 403 6.74 36.07 -3.42
N ASP A 404 6.31 37.04 -2.61
CA ASP A 404 6.12 36.83 -1.16
C ASP A 404 4.97 35.87 -0.84
N ASP A 405 3.86 35.93 -1.58
CA ASP A 405 2.76 34.96 -1.50
C ASP A 405 3.20 33.53 -1.92
N LEU A 406 3.99 33.43 -2.99
CA LEU A 406 4.56 32.15 -3.43
C LEU A 406 5.58 31.59 -2.43
N HIS A 407 6.41 32.43 -1.80
CA HIS A 407 7.30 32.01 -0.71
C HIS A 407 6.51 31.51 0.51
N GLY A 408 5.42 32.18 0.87
CA GLY A 408 4.50 31.73 1.93
C GLY A 408 3.92 30.34 1.64
N LYS A 409 3.37 30.16 0.43
CA LYS A 409 2.82 28.87 -0.03
C LYS A 409 3.87 27.75 -0.09
N LEU A 410 5.06 28.05 -0.58
CA LEU A 410 6.17 27.10 -0.64
C LEU A 410 6.60 26.63 0.76
N LYS A 411 6.63 27.55 1.73
CA LYS A 411 6.90 27.22 3.14
C LYS A 411 5.79 26.34 3.74
N ASP A 412 4.52 26.67 3.51
CA ASP A 412 3.39 25.89 4.01
C ASP A 412 3.33 24.49 3.39
N GLU A 413 3.68 24.33 2.12
CA GLU A 413 3.83 23.00 1.48
C GLU A 413 5.06 22.23 1.98
N GLY A 414 6.18 22.90 2.24
CA GLY A 414 7.32 22.27 2.93
C GLY A 414 6.92 21.72 4.30
N GLU A 415 6.20 22.53 5.07
CA GLU A 415 5.61 22.13 6.34
C GLU A 415 4.53 21.02 6.22
N ARG A 416 3.92 20.79 5.06
CA ARG A 416 3.08 19.61 4.79
C ARG A 416 3.92 18.38 4.44
N ALA A 417 4.94 18.55 3.60
CA ALA A 417 5.87 17.49 3.20
C ALA A 417 6.58 16.89 4.41
N ASP A 418 7.13 17.72 5.31
CA ASP A 418 7.78 17.26 6.55
C ASP A 418 6.84 16.42 7.43
N LYS A 419 5.57 16.85 7.55
CA LYS A 419 4.54 16.12 8.31
C LYS A 419 4.15 14.81 7.63
N ALA A 420 4.08 14.78 6.30
CA ALA A 420 3.83 13.57 5.52
C ALA A 420 4.98 12.56 5.61
N ILE A 421 6.24 13.04 5.58
CA ILE A 421 7.45 12.21 5.78
C ILE A 421 7.47 11.64 7.20
N ALA A 422 7.19 12.47 8.22
CA ALA A 422 7.12 11.99 9.61
C ALA A 422 6.03 10.92 9.80
N HIS A 423 4.86 11.08 9.19
CA HIS A 423 3.79 10.09 9.21
C HIS A 423 4.13 8.83 8.39
N GLY A 424 4.84 8.96 7.27
CA GLY A 424 5.37 7.81 6.51
C GLY A 424 6.35 6.99 7.34
N ASN A 425 7.21 7.64 8.13
CA ASN A 425 8.13 6.98 9.04
C ASN A 425 7.41 6.30 10.21
N ASP A 426 6.35 6.90 10.79
CA ASP A 426 5.49 6.24 11.80
C ASP A 426 4.83 4.97 11.23
N LEU A 427 4.29 5.05 10.02
CA LEU A 427 3.69 3.91 9.33
C LEU A 427 4.72 2.82 9.01
N GLN A 428 5.96 3.17 8.64
CA GLN A 428 7.01 2.18 8.40
C GLN A 428 7.42 1.48 9.72
N ILE A 429 7.67 2.23 10.79
CA ILE A 429 7.99 1.64 12.11
C ILE A 429 6.88 0.67 12.55
N ARG A 430 5.62 1.07 12.38
CA ARG A 430 4.47 0.22 12.74
C ARG A 430 4.29 -0.96 11.80
N LEU A 431 4.68 -0.85 10.52
CA LEU A 431 4.73 -1.99 9.60
C LEU A 431 5.79 -2.99 10.09
N ASP A 432 7.03 -2.53 10.31
CA ASP A 432 8.15 -3.33 10.82
C ASP A 432 7.79 -4.04 12.15
N GLU A 433 7.14 -3.32 13.07
CA GLU A 433 6.60 -3.88 14.32
C GLU A 433 5.54 -4.96 14.05
N THR A 434 4.57 -4.72 13.15
CA THR A 434 3.54 -5.73 12.83
C THR A 434 4.14 -6.95 12.14
N GLU A 435 5.08 -6.79 11.21
CA GLU A 435 5.78 -7.90 10.55
C GLU A 435 6.57 -8.73 11.56
N GLN A 436 7.30 -8.10 12.48
CA GLN A 436 7.98 -8.81 13.58
C GLN A 436 7.00 -9.55 14.49
N THR A 437 5.85 -8.95 14.85
CA THR A 437 4.85 -9.67 15.65
C THR A 437 4.20 -10.83 14.89
N LEU A 438 4.05 -10.71 13.56
CA LEU A 438 3.55 -11.78 12.71
C LEU A 438 4.55 -12.93 12.60
N GLU A 439 5.84 -12.64 12.41
CA GLU A 439 6.91 -13.66 12.42
C GLU A 439 6.96 -14.39 13.77
N VAL A 440 6.95 -13.65 14.89
CA VAL A 440 7.00 -14.24 16.24
C VAL A 440 5.73 -15.03 16.57
N THR A 441 4.55 -14.59 16.13
CA THR A 441 3.30 -15.36 16.37
C THR A 441 3.15 -16.54 15.43
N SER A 442 3.58 -16.45 14.17
CA SER A 442 3.61 -17.58 13.24
C SER A 442 4.62 -18.65 13.66
N GLY A 443 5.80 -18.26 14.15
CA GLY A 443 6.78 -19.18 14.73
C GLY A 443 6.20 -19.90 15.96
N ARG A 444 5.55 -19.15 16.86
CA ARG A 444 4.87 -19.72 18.03
C ARG A 444 3.66 -20.60 17.69
N LEU A 445 3.01 -20.39 16.55
CA LEU A 445 1.94 -21.25 16.06
C LEU A 445 2.52 -22.58 15.54
N ALA A 446 3.55 -22.53 14.69
CA ALA A 446 4.26 -23.71 14.23
C ALA A 446 4.86 -24.53 15.40
N ASP A 447 5.39 -23.84 16.42
CA ASP A 447 5.89 -24.46 17.66
C ASP A 447 4.80 -25.19 18.47
N LEU A 448 3.51 -24.89 18.27
CA LEU A 448 2.38 -25.59 18.88
C LEU A 448 1.82 -26.67 17.96
N GLU A 449 1.73 -26.39 16.65
CA GLU A 449 1.26 -27.34 15.63
C GLU A 449 2.16 -28.57 15.52
N GLN A 450 3.48 -28.44 15.76
CA GLN A 450 4.41 -29.59 15.80
C GLN A 450 4.05 -30.64 16.87
N TYR A 451 3.23 -30.30 17.87
CA TYR A 451 2.75 -31.23 18.90
C TYR A 451 1.46 -31.96 18.50
N ARG A 452 0.96 -31.77 17.27
CA ARG A 452 -0.24 -32.41 16.72
C ARG A 452 0.12 -33.19 15.45
N VAL A 453 -0.45 -34.37 15.25
CA VAL A 453 -0.42 -35.04 13.93
C VAL A 453 -1.38 -34.31 12.99
N VAL A 454 -1.00 -34.14 11.72
CA VAL A 454 -1.95 -33.66 10.70
C VAL A 454 -2.98 -34.76 10.45
N LEU A 455 -4.24 -34.51 10.76
CA LEU A 455 -5.33 -35.40 10.38
C LEU A 455 -5.66 -35.23 8.89
N HIS A 456 -6.14 -36.30 8.26
CA HIS A 456 -6.40 -36.35 6.82
C HIS A 456 -7.90 -36.42 6.53
N GLU A 457 -8.36 -35.51 5.68
CA GLU A 457 -9.72 -35.51 5.14
C GLU A 457 -9.72 -36.34 3.86
N GLU A 458 -10.25 -37.56 3.94
CA GLU A 458 -10.35 -38.52 2.82
C GLU A 458 -11.81 -38.96 2.68
N ASN A 459 -12.21 -39.35 1.47
CA ASN A 459 -13.56 -39.86 1.20
C ASN A 459 -13.81 -41.20 1.92
N GLU A 460 -15.04 -41.44 2.37
CA GLU A 460 -15.46 -42.64 3.11
C GLU A 460 -15.10 -43.94 2.39
N ASP A 461 -15.21 -43.98 1.05
CA ASP A 461 -14.78 -45.11 0.20
C ASP A 461 -13.35 -45.60 0.51
N HIS A 462 -12.45 -44.70 0.93
CA HIS A 462 -11.10 -45.07 1.37
C HIS A 462 -11.15 -45.91 2.63
N TYR A 463 -11.90 -45.47 3.65
CA TYR A 463 -12.06 -46.18 4.91
C TYR A 463 -12.84 -47.49 4.72
N VAL A 464 -13.88 -47.51 3.88
CA VAL A 464 -14.58 -48.74 3.46
C VAL A 464 -13.57 -49.75 2.87
N THR A 465 -12.72 -49.32 1.93
CA THR A 465 -11.70 -50.18 1.29
C THR A 465 -10.67 -50.70 2.31
N VAL A 466 -10.27 -49.87 3.28
CA VAL A 466 -9.35 -50.27 4.36
C VAL A 466 -10.01 -51.27 5.31
N LEU A 467 -11.32 -51.10 5.59
CA LEU A 467 -12.10 -51.95 6.49
C LEU A 467 -12.44 -53.31 5.86
N ASP A 468 -12.86 -53.37 4.60
CA ASP A 468 -13.05 -54.63 3.86
C ASP A 468 -11.77 -55.45 3.86
N LYS A 469 -10.62 -54.84 3.56
CA LYS A 469 -9.33 -55.55 3.57
C LYS A 469 -9.03 -56.22 4.93
N ILE A 470 -9.44 -55.60 6.04
CA ILE A 470 -9.35 -56.22 7.38
C ILE A 470 -10.34 -57.39 7.49
N TRP A 471 -11.61 -57.18 7.16
CA TRP A 471 -12.67 -58.17 7.20
C TRP A 471 -12.36 -59.40 6.33
N THR A 472 -12.09 -59.20 5.05
CA THR A 472 -11.75 -60.23 4.05
C THR A 472 -10.54 -61.07 4.48
N THR A 473 -9.54 -60.47 5.12
CA THR A 473 -8.39 -61.22 5.70
C THR A 473 -8.82 -62.10 6.87
N ILE A 474 -9.69 -61.58 7.75
CA ILE A 474 -10.19 -62.30 8.95
C ILE A 474 -11.12 -63.44 8.57
N VAL A 475 -12.10 -63.22 7.69
CA VAL A 475 -13.08 -64.25 7.29
C VAL A 475 -12.39 -65.40 6.56
N THR A 476 -11.45 -65.11 5.65
CA THR A 476 -10.65 -66.13 4.95
C THR A 476 -9.88 -67.03 5.92
N LEU A 477 -9.27 -66.45 6.97
CA LEU A 477 -8.56 -67.21 8.01
C LEU A 477 -9.50 -68.11 8.81
N VAL A 478 -10.63 -67.57 9.28
CA VAL A 478 -11.55 -68.32 10.16
C VAL A 478 -12.31 -69.39 9.38
N GLU A 479 -12.77 -69.13 8.16
CA GLU A 479 -13.33 -70.16 7.29
C GLU A 479 -12.31 -71.26 7.01
N GLY A 480 -11.12 -70.92 6.50
CA GLY A 480 -10.07 -71.88 6.19
C GLY A 480 -9.67 -72.79 7.37
N THR A 481 -9.87 -72.30 8.60
CA THR A 481 -9.59 -73.04 9.84
C THR A 481 -10.76 -73.88 10.35
N PHE A 482 -12.00 -73.37 10.33
CA PHE A 482 -13.16 -73.97 11.03
C PHE A 482 -14.23 -74.62 10.14
N ARG A 483 -14.14 -74.41 8.82
CA ARG A 483 -14.95 -75.07 7.77
C ARG A 483 -14.60 -76.55 7.54
N PRO A 484 -13.34 -77.01 7.72
CA PRO A 484 -13.02 -78.44 7.74
C PRO A 484 -13.77 -79.21 8.84
N ASP A 485 -13.82 -80.53 8.67
CA ASP A 485 -14.41 -81.43 9.65
C ASP A 485 -13.53 -81.52 10.91
N ILE A 486 -14.15 -81.31 12.07
CA ILE A 486 -13.53 -81.56 13.38
C ILE A 486 -13.61 -83.06 13.68
N ASP A 487 -12.55 -83.62 14.27
CA ASP A 487 -12.49 -85.04 14.66
C ASP A 487 -13.63 -85.41 15.63
N GLU A 488 -14.29 -86.54 15.38
CA GLU A 488 -15.42 -87.05 16.17
C GLU A 488 -15.09 -87.18 17.67
N SER A 489 -13.82 -87.44 18.03
CA SER A 489 -13.38 -87.46 19.44
C SER A 489 -13.49 -86.09 20.13
N ILE A 490 -13.32 -84.98 19.41
CA ILE A 490 -13.49 -83.60 19.89
C ILE A 490 -14.98 -83.21 19.88
N LEU A 491 -15.77 -83.73 18.93
CA LEU A 491 -17.22 -83.55 18.90
C LEU A 491 -17.95 -84.26 20.06
N GLN A 492 -17.39 -85.37 20.55
CA GLN A 492 -17.94 -86.14 21.67
C GLN A 492 -17.58 -85.60 23.06
N ASP A 493 -16.53 -84.77 23.21
CA ASP A 493 -16.14 -84.19 24.50
C ASP A 493 -16.72 -82.76 24.70
N PRO A 494 -17.66 -82.55 25.64
CA PRO A 494 -18.21 -81.21 25.91
C PRO A 494 -17.24 -80.21 26.53
N SER A 495 -16.12 -80.67 27.11
CA SER A 495 -15.14 -79.80 27.75
C SER A 495 -14.35 -78.97 26.72
N CYS A 496 -14.09 -79.53 25.53
CA CYS A 496 -13.44 -78.83 24.42
C CYS A 496 -14.21 -77.57 23.97
N TRP A 497 -15.52 -77.55 24.17
CA TRP A 497 -16.42 -76.45 23.82
C TRP A 497 -16.62 -75.45 24.96
N SER A 498 -16.09 -75.72 26.16
CA SER A 498 -16.40 -74.94 27.37
C SER A 498 -15.87 -73.51 27.31
N ASN A 499 -14.68 -73.30 26.73
CA ASN A 499 -14.06 -71.96 26.66
C ASN A 499 -14.91 -71.06 25.74
N LEU A 500 -15.10 -71.44 24.48
CA LEU A 500 -15.94 -70.71 23.51
C LEU A 500 -17.37 -70.45 24.05
N ARG A 501 -18.05 -71.48 24.58
CA ARG A 501 -19.42 -71.36 25.11
C ARG A 501 -19.57 -70.49 26.38
N SER A 502 -18.46 -70.19 27.08
CA SER A 502 -18.46 -69.31 28.27
C SER A 502 -17.78 -67.95 28.03
N SER A 503 -17.32 -67.71 26.80
CA SER A 503 -16.66 -66.48 26.35
C SER A 503 -17.40 -65.22 26.81
N PRO A 504 -16.71 -64.20 27.36
CA PRO A 504 -17.34 -62.94 27.71
C PRO A 504 -17.97 -62.26 26.49
N TYR A 505 -17.31 -62.34 25.33
CA TYR A 505 -17.72 -61.69 24.09
C TYR A 505 -19.05 -62.22 23.53
N LEU A 506 -19.47 -63.44 23.90
CA LEU A 506 -20.72 -64.06 23.44
C LEU A 506 -21.90 -63.89 24.42
N LYS A 507 -21.72 -63.14 25.52
CA LYS A 507 -22.76 -62.93 26.55
C LYS A 507 -23.81 -61.86 26.20
N HIS A 508 -23.63 -61.16 25.08
CA HIS A 508 -24.54 -60.10 24.62
C HIS A 508 -25.33 -60.50 23.36
N ALA A 509 -25.25 -61.77 22.92
CA ALA A 509 -26.22 -62.34 21.99
C ALA A 509 -27.64 -62.32 22.61
N THR A 510 -28.66 -62.13 21.78
CA THR A 510 -29.97 -61.58 22.16
C THR A 510 -30.86 -62.57 22.94
N GLN A 511 -30.68 -62.62 24.27
CA GLN A 511 -31.40 -63.47 25.26
C GLN A 511 -31.29 -65.00 25.07
N LEU A 512 -30.96 -65.46 23.87
CA LEU A 512 -30.81 -66.85 23.47
C LEU A 512 -29.33 -67.26 23.55
N GLN A 513 -29.04 -68.39 24.21
CA GLN A 513 -27.69 -68.95 24.16
C GLN A 513 -27.39 -69.44 22.74
N ILE A 514 -26.34 -68.87 22.12
CA ILE A 514 -25.92 -69.17 20.74
C ILE A 514 -25.85 -70.69 20.51
N PRO A 515 -26.57 -71.22 19.51
CA PRO A 515 -26.53 -72.65 19.21
C PRO A 515 -25.17 -73.02 18.62
N LEU A 516 -24.38 -73.78 19.37
CA LEU A 516 -23.11 -74.35 18.93
C LEU A 516 -23.23 -75.88 18.94
N PRO A 517 -23.75 -76.51 17.87
CA PRO A 517 -23.96 -77.95 17.84
C PRO A 517 -22.64 -78.72 17.83
N GLN A 518 -22.71 -79.98 18.24
CA GLN A 518 -21.55 -80.87 18.36
C GLN A 518 -21.61 -81.91 17.24
N SER A 519 -21.41 -81.43 16.01
CA SER A 519 -21.41 -82.20 14.78
C SER A 519 -20.55 -81.49 13.72
N ASN A 520 -20.44 -82.08 12.53
CA ASN A 520 -19.96 -81.40 11.32
C ASN A 520 -21.10 -81.11 10.33
N SER A 521 -22.35 -80.96 10.81
CA SER A 521 -23.45 -80.49 9.95
C SER A 521 -23.13 -79.09 9.38
N PRO A 522 -23.62 -78.72 8.19
CA PRO A 522 -23.37 -77.39 7.62
C PRO A 522 -23.76 -76.27 8.59
N ALA A 523 -24.97 -76.33 9.19
CA ALA A 523 -25.39 -75.38 10.21
C ALA A 523 -24.47 -75.36 11.46
N ALA A 524 -23.90 -76.49 11.88
CA ALA A 524 -22.92 -76.51 12.97
C ALA A 524 -21.59 -75.86 12.58
N LYS A 525 -21.15 -75.98 11.32
CA LYS A 525 -19.96 -75.30 10.78
C LYS A 525 -20.19 -73.79 10.67
N GLY A 526 -21.31 -73.36 10.09
CA GLY A 526 -21.70 -71.96 10.01
C GLY A 526 -21.70 -71.31 11.39
N MET A 527 -22.40 -71.90 12.37
CA MET A 527 -22.41 -71.38 13.74
C MET A 527 -21.03 -71.40 14.44
N ARG A 528 -20.13 -72.34 14.12
CA ARG A 528 -18.73 -72.29 14.61
C ARG A 528 -18.01 -71.07 14.06
N ILE A 529 -18.03 -70.88 12.73
CA ILE A 529 -17.37 -69.79 12.03
C ILE A 529 -17.88 -68.45 12.55
N SER A 530 -19.21 -68.25 12.56
CA SER A 530 -19.85 -67.03 13.08
C SER A 530 -19.50 -66.73 14.53
N ALA A 531 -19.44 -67.74 15.42
CA ALA A 531 -19.08 -67.52 16.81
C ALA A 531 -17.60 -67.18 17.02
N VAL A 532 -16.68 -67.70 16.19
CA VAL A 532 -15.25 -67.33 16.23
C VAL A 532 -15.05 -65.92 15.66
N LEU A 533 -15.70 -65.58 14.56
CA LEU A 533 -15.71 -64.22 13.99
C LEU A 533 -16.27 -63.19 15.00
N ALA A 534 -17.42 -63.48 15.61
CA ALA A 534 -18.05 -62.63 16.62
C ALA A 534 -17.24 -62.46 17.92
N VAL A 535 -16.39 -63.45 18.25
CA VAL A 535 -15.39 -63.35 19.32
C VAL A 535 -14.23 -62.45 18.89
N LEU A 536 -13.71 -62.65 17.68
CA LEU A 536 -12.56 -61.93 17.15
C LEU A 536 -12.88 -60.44 16.92
N SER A 537 -14.01 -60.09 16.31
CA SER A 537 -14.42 -58.69 16.09
C SER A 537 -14.56 -57.91 17.40
N ARG A 538 -15.04 -58.55 18.48
CA ARG A 538 -15.14 -57.93 19.81
C ARG A 538 -13.79 -57.83 20.53
N ALA A 539 -12.88 -58.78 20.33
CA ALA A 539 -11.51 -58.67 20.81
C ALA A 539 -10.74 -57.57 20.05
N LEU A 540 -10.94 -57.46 18.74
CA LEU A 540 -10.41 -56.37 17.91
C LEU A 540 -10.97 -55.02 18.37
N HIS A 541 -12.28 -54.91 18.63
CA HIS A 541 -12.86 -53.68 19.20
C HIS A 541 -12.27 -53.32 20.57
N ARG A 542 -12.09 -54.28 21.48
CA ARG A 542 -11.52 -54.01 22.81
C ARG A 542 -10.07 -53.52 22.74
N HIS A 543 -9.26 -54.07 21.84
CA HIS A 543 -7.80 -53.93 21.90
C HIS A 543 -7.19 -53.15 20.73
N ILE A 544 -7.78 -53.20 19.54
CA ILE A 544 -7.24 -52.62 18.29
C ILE A 544 -8.09 -51.44 17.77
N PHE A 545 -9.42 -51.57 17.66
CA PHE A 545 -10.28 -50.48 17.15
C PHE A 545 -10.55 -49.43 18.24
N ARG A 546 -9.49 -48.68 18.56
CA ARG A 546 -9.40 -47.68 19.62
C ARG A 546 -8.77 -46.39 19.08
N PRO A 547 -9.06 -45.21 19.64
CA PRO A 547 -8.61 -43.93 19.07
C PRO A 547 -7.10 -43.68 19.20
N VAL A 548 -6.44 -44.24 20.24
CA VAL A 548 -4.99 -44.15 20.48
C VAL A 548 -4.47 -45.39 21.22
N TYR A 549 -3.16 -45.65 21.17
CA TYR A 549 -2.50 -46.77 21.87
C TYR A 549 -1.56 -46.32 23.01
N LEU A 550 -1.76 -45.14 23.59
CA LEU A 550 -0.95 -44.63 24.72
C LEU A 550 -1.00 -45.52 25.97
N PHE A 551 -2.19 -46.08 26.24
CA PHE A 551 -2.54 -46.81 27.46
C PHE A 551 -2.58 -48.33 27.22
N ASP A 552 -2.53 -49.09 28.32
CA ASP A 552 -2.70 -50.55 28.30
C ASP A 552 -4.19 -50.93 28.11
N ASP A 553 -4.54 -52.22 28.25
CA ASP A 553 -5.82 -52.87 27.87
C ASP A 553 -7.11 -52.37 28.59
N ASP A 554 -7.15 -51.16 29.15
CA ASP A 554 -8.34 -50.54 29.80
C ASP A 554 -8.44 -49.02 29.50
N ASP A 555 -8.40 -48.69 28.21
CA ASP A 555 -8.58 -47.35 27.62
C ASP A 555 -10.05 -46.90 27.50
N GLU A 556 -10.99 -47.72 27.95
CA GLU A 556 -12.44 -47.49 27.89
C GLU A 556 -12.92 -46.13 28.46
N PRO A 557 -12.32 -45.56 29.53
CA PRO A 557 -12.67 -44.22 30.00
C PRO A 557 -12.26 -43.11 29.03
N LEU A 558 -11.17 -43.29 28.27
CA LEU A 558 -10.71 -42.32 27.27
C LEU A 558 -11.62 -42.32 26.05
N VAL A 559 -12.05 -43.49 25.58
CA VAL A 559 -13.02 -43.60 24.47
C VAL A 559 -14.29 -42.82 24.80
N LYS A 560 -14.83 -43.01 26.01
CA LYS A 560 -16.04 -42.30 26.48
C LYS A 560 -15.84 -40.80 26.69
N PHE A 561 -14.65 -40.40 27.16
CA PHE A 561 -14.29 -38.98 27.24
C PHE A 561 -14.21 -38.34 25.84
N LEU A 562 -13.58 -39.00 24.88
CA LEU A 562 -13.50 -38.51 23.49
C LEU A 562 -14.87 -38.50 22.80
N ARG A 563 -15.79 -39.45 23.09
CA ARG A 563 -17.19 -39.34 22.62
C ARG A 563 -17.87 -38.11 23.21
N GLY A 564 -17.92 -37.95 24.53
CA GLY A 564 -18.49 -36.75 25.16
C GLY A 564 -17.84 -35.42 24.74
N LEU A 565 -16.59 -35.45 24.26
CA LEU A 565 -15.91 -34.28 23.71
C LEU A 565 -16.34 -33.95 22.27
N GLU A 566 -16.69 -34.96 21.46
CA GLU A 566 -17.28 -34.81 20.13
C GLU A 566 -18.69 -34.22 20.23
N ASP A 567 -19.49 -34.76 21.15
CA ASP A 567 -20.84 -34.31 21.48
C ASP A 567 -20.87 -32.83 21.95
N GLU A 568 -19.77 -32.31 22.50
CA GLU A 568 -19.60 -30.91 22.90
C GLU A 568 -18.96 -30.02 21.82
N ASP A 569 -17.89 -30.49 21.15
CA ASP A 569 -17.00 -29.71 20.27
C ASP A 569 -16.10 -30.65 19.46
N SER A 570 -16.57 -31.08 18.29
CA SER A 570 -15.85 -31.95 17.34
C SER A 570 -14.45 -31.45 16.97
N ALA A 571 -14.27 -30.14 16.82
CA ALA A 571 -12.96 -29.55 16.55
C ALA A 571 -11.98 -29.72 17.72
N ARG A 572 -12.50 -29.76 18.96
CA ARG A 572 -11.72 -30.02 20.19
C ARG A 572 -11.41 -31.51 20.39
N GLU A 573 -12.29 -32.42 19.97
CA GLU A 573 -11.96 -33.85 19.86
C GLU A 573 -10.81 -34.03 18.86
N ALA A 574 -11.00 -33.59 17.62
CA ALA A 574 -10.02 -33.73 16.55
C ALA A 574 -8.69 -33.04 16.89
N HIS A 575 -8.71 -31.94 17.64
CA HIS A 575 -7.49 -31.35 18.20
C HIS A 575 -6.81 -32.31 19.20
N LEU A 576 -7.53 -32.73 20.25
CA LEU A 576 -6.99 -33.56 21.32
C LEU A 576 -6.52 -34.93 20.82
N ARG A 577 -7.32 -35.65 20.02
CA ARG A 577 -6.99 -36.95 19.44
C ARG A 577 -5.69 -36.89 18.65
N ALA A 578 -5.54 -35.87 17.80
CA ALA A 578 -4.34 -35.68 17.00
C ALA A 578 -3.09 -35.28 17.82
N THR A 579 -3.24 -34.57 18.94
CA THR A 579 -2.16 -34.38 19.92
C THR A 579 -1.81 -35.69 20.61
N LEU A 580 -2.82 -36.46 21.05
CA LEU A 580 -2.60 -37.77 21.70
C LEU A 580 -1.96 -38.79 20.74
N LEU A 581 -2.19 -38.71 19.43
CA LEU A 581 -1.50 -39.53 18.42
C LEU A 581 -0.02 -39.15 18.26
N ASN A 582 0.31 -37.85 18.36
CA ASN A 582 1.70 -37.39 18.32
C ASN A 582 2.48 -37.65 19.62
N MET A 583 1.79 -37.95 20.73
CA MET A 583 2.42 -38.30 22.00
C MET A 583 3.07 -39.69 21.89
N LEU A 584 4.41 -39.74 21.99
CA LEU A 584 5.21 -40.97 22.09
C LEU A 584 4.91 -42.01 20.97
N PRO A 585 5.06 -41.67 19.68
CA PRO A 585 4.64 -42.53 18.56
C PRO A 585 5.29 -43.93 18.60
N ASP A 586 6.58 -44.04 18.93
CA ASP A 586 7.28 -45.32 19.10
C ASP A 586 6.61 -46.24 20.14
N ARG A 587 6.13 -45.65 21.24
CA ARG A 587 5.41 -46.37 22.29
C ARG A 587 4.03 -46.81 21.80
N GLN A 588 3.35 -46.01 20.98
CA GLN A 588 2.05 -46.40 20.42
C GLN A 588 2.19 -47.55 19.41
N MET A 589 3.25 -47.55 18.58
CA MET A 589 3.60 -48.70 17.75
C MET A 589 3.89 -49.96 18.59
N GLU A 590 4.67 -49.83 19.67
CA GLU A 590 4.95 -50.97 20.56
C GLU A 590 3.69 -51.49 21.26
N GLN A 591 2.81 -50.60 21.72
CA GLN A 591 1.54 -50.96 22.36
C GLN A 591 0.55 -51.58 21.38
N GLY A 592 0.48 -51.13 20.13
CA GLY A 592 -0.26 -51.82 19.06
C GLY A 592 0.22 -53.27 18.88
N ALA A 593 1.54 -53.48 18.78
CA ALA A 593 2.13 -54.82 18.68
C ALA A 593 1.92 -55.70 19.92
N ARG A 594 1.69 -55.11 21.11
CA ARG A 594 1.30 -55.82 22.34
C ARG A 594 -0.20 -56.15 22.35
N ARG A 595 -1.07 -55.21 21.95
CA ARG A 595 -2.52 -55.38 21.80
C ARG A 595 -2.87 -56.50 20.81
N VAL A 596 -2.16 -56.58 19.68
CA VAL A 596 -2.20 -57.72 18.74
C VAL A 596 -1.97 -59.05 19.46
N LYS A 597 -0.93 -59.15 20.30
CA LYS A 597 -0.62 -60.37 21.05
C LYS A 597 -1.64 -60.68 22.15
N THR A 598 -2.28 -59.67 22.74
CA THR A 598 -3.43 -59.85 23.63
C THR A 598 -4.63 -60.45 22.89
N VAL A 599 -4.99 -59.94 21.70
CA VAL A 599 -6.08 -60.50 20.86
C VAL A 599 -5.79 -61.95 20.49
N VAL A 600 -4.59 -62.24 19.96
CA VAL A 600 -4.16 -63.60 19.59
C VAL A 600 -4.29 -64.54 20.79
N ARG A 601 -3.80 -64.14 21.97
CA ARG A 601 -3.88 -64.93 23.21
C ARG A 601 -5.33 -65.20 23.65
N GLU A 602 -6.20 -64.21 23.61
CA GLU A 602 -7.60 -64.36 24.04
C GLU A 602 -8.41 -65.25 23.10
N VAL A 603 -8.30 -65.01 21.79
CA VAL A 603 -9.08 -65.75 20.78
C VAL A 603 -8.56 -67.18 20.61
N SER A 604 -7.25 -67.40 20.59
CA SER A 604 -6.67 -68.75 20.55
C SER A 604 -7.06 -69.58 21.77
N TRP A 605 -7.04 -69.03 22.99
CA TRP A 605 -7.44 -69.73 24.21
C TRP A 605 -8.91 -70.19 24.19
N LEU A 606 -9.80 -69.44 23.51
CA LEU A 606 -11.21 -69.80 23.36
C LEU A 606 -11.43 -71.01 22.43
N VAL A 607 -10.53 -71.23 21.45
CA VAL A 607 -10.66 -72.28 20.43
C VAL A 607 -9.63 -73.42 20.53
N GLN A 608 -8.65 -73.32 21.46
CA GLN A 608 -7.49 -74.23 21.56
C GLN A 608 -7.80 -75.73 21.66
N HIS A 609 -9.02 -76.09 22.07
CA HIS A 609 -9.47 -77.49 22.21
C HIS A 609 -10.36 -77.97 21.05
N LEU A 610 -10.67 -77.10 20.07
CA LEU A 610 -11.44 -77.42 18.87
C LEU A 610 -10.55 -77.80 17.68
N LEU A 611 -9.24 -77.54 17.76
CA LEU A 611 -8.26 -77.72 16.70
C LEU A 611 -7.22 -78.79 17.08
N SER A 612 -6.69 -79.51 16.08
CA SER A 612 -5.48 -80.31 16.28
C SER A 612 -4.26 -79.41 16.50
N ALA A 613 -3.17 -79.93 17.09
CA ALA A 613 -1.98 -79.13 17.41
C ALA A 613 -1.40 -78.37 16.21
N LEU A 614 -1.38 -79.00 15.02
CA LEU A 614 -0.89 -78.38 13.78
C LEU A 614 -1.84 -77.28 13.27
N GLN A 615 -3.15 -77.51 13.32
CA GLN A 615 -4.15 -76.48 12.98
C GLN A 615 -4.11 -75.32 13.96
N PHE A 616 -3.89 -75.58 15.25
CA PHE A 616 -3.78 -74.56 16.28
C PHE A 616 -2.55 -73.66 16.09
N GLU A 617 -1.38 -74.24 15.79
CA GLU A 617 -0.17 -73.48 15.50
C GLU A 617 -0.31 -72.63 14.23
N ALA A 618 -0.84 -73.22 13.15
CA ALA A 618 -1.12 -72.49 11.90
C ALA A 618 -2.15 -71.37 12.09
N PHE A 619 -3.24 -71.63 12.83
CA PHE A 619 -4.25 -70.63 13.17
C PHE A 619 -3.66 -69.50 14.01
N CYS A 620 -2.82 -69.80 15.02
CA CYS A 620 -2.20 -68.76 15.84
C CYS A 620 -1.26 -67.85 15.02
N SER A 621 -0.49 -68.40 14.07
CA SER A 621 0.34 -67.61 13.16
C SER A 621 -0.51 -66.70 12.27
N GLY A 622 -1.48 -67.29 11.54
CA GLY A 622 -2.35 -66.53 10.64
C GLY A 622 -3.21 -65.49 11.39
N LEU A 623 -3.58 -65.77 12.63
CA LEU A 623 -4.29 -64.83 13.51
C LEU A 623 -3.38 -63.67 13.95
N GLU A 624 -2.10 -63.92 14.26
CA GLU A 624 -1.17 -62.82 14.54
C GLU A 624 -0.98 -61.94 13.30
N ASP A 625 -0.81 -62.55 12.12
CA ASP A 625 -0.65 -61.82 10.86
C ASP A 625 -1.90 -61.00 10.49
N ALA A 626 -3.09 -61.57 10.63
CA ALA A 626 -4.37 -60.87 10.41
C ALA A 626 -4.59 -59.74 11.43
N CYS A 627 -4.30 -59.97 12.71
CA CYS A 627 -4.41 -58.92 13.74
C CYS A 627 -3.35 -57.83 13.56
N ARG A 628 -2.15 -58.16 13.08
CA ARG A 628 -1.10 -57.18 12.75
C ARG A 628 -1.53 -56.28 11.59
N LEU A 629 -2.08 -56.87 10.51
CA LEU A 629 -2.68 -56.10 9.42
C LEU A 629 -3.82 -55.20 9.92
N ALA A 630 -4.72 -55.72 10.76
CA ALA A 630 -5.80 -54.93 11.36
C ALA A 630 -5.28 -53.75 12.17
N CYS A 631 -4.20 -53.93 12.95
CA CYS A 631 -3.54 -52.87 13.69
C CYS A 631 -2.90 -51.82 12.77
N GLU A 632 -2.15 -52.24 11.76
CA GLU A 632 -1.48 -51.36 10.79
C GLU A 632 -2.47 -50.55 9.93
N GLN A 633 -3.62 -51.14 9.61
CA GLN A 633 -4.69 -50.45 8.88
C GLN A 633 -5.47 -49.51 9.82
N TRP A 634 -5.79 -49.92 11.04
CA TRP A 634 -6.50 -49.06 12.00
C TRP A 634 -5.66 -47.85 12.43
N MET A 635 -4.33 -47.95 12.50
CA MET A 635 -3.46 -46.79 12.74
C MET A 635 -3.50 -45.73 11.62
N ARG A 636 -4.07 -46.05 10.44
CA ARG A 636 -4.38 -45.06 9.39
C ARG A 636 -5.71 -44.39 9.66
N ILE A 637 -6.74 -45.19 9.97
CA ILE A 637 -8.08 -44.71 10.38
C ILE A 637 -7.99 -43.78 11.60
N GLN A 638 -7.08 -44.03 12.55
CA GLN A 638 -6.81 -43.12 13.67
C GLN A 638 -6.44 -41.68 13.23
N MET A 639 -5.79 -41.53 12.08
CA MET A 639 -5.36 -40.25 11.50
C MET A 639 -6.42 -39.59 10.59
N ALA A 640 -7.60 -40.19 10.42
CA ALA A 640 -8.71 -39.56 9.70
C ALA A 640 -9.16 -38.26 10.40
N GLN A 641 -9.61 -37.27 9.64
CA GLN A 641 -10.24 -36.06 10.20
C GLN A 641 -11.61 -36.42 10.81
N LEU A 642 -12.42 -37.18 10.07
CA LEU A 642 -13.60 -37.87 10.60
C LEU A 642 -13.20 -38.84 11.72
N LYS A 643 -14.09 -39.00 12.70
CA LYS A 643 -13.86 -39.90 13.83
C LYS A 643 -14.64 -41.19 13.63
N ILE A 644 -13.94 -42.30 13.40
CA ILE A 644 -14.54 -43.58 13.07
C ILE A 644 -14.51 -44.54 14.27
N GLU A 645 -15.65 -45.13 14.62
CA GLU A 645 -15.74 -46.16 15.67
C GLU A 645 -16.74 -47.31 15.36
N PRO A 646 -16.48 -48.54 15.83
CA PRO A 646 -17.32 -49.70 15.55
C PRO A 646 -18.56 -49.79 16.46
N TYR A 647 -19.72 -50.02 15.86
CA TYR A 647 -21.02 -50.18 16.51
C TYR A 647 -21.50 -51.64 16.55
N PHE A 648 -21.92 -52.10 17.73
CA PHE A 648 -22.39 -53.50 17.97
C PHE A 648 -23.83 -53.60 18.54
N GLY A 649 -24.48 -52.45 18.79
CA GLY A 649 -25.78 -52.33 19.50
C GLY A 649 -25.83 -53.01 20.89
N PRO A 650 -27.02 -53.06 21.54
CA PRO A 650 -28.25 -52.35 21.19
C PRO A 650 -28.18 -50.84 21.54
N PRO A 651 -29.10 -49.98 21.04
CA PRO A 651 -30.17 -50.29 20.08
C PRO A 651 -29.63 -50.83 18.75
N TYR A 652 -30.49 -51.43 17.95
CA TYR A 652 -30.15 -51.91 16.60
C TYR A 652 -30.85 -51.06 15.53
N ASP A 653 -31.58 -50.03 15.96
CA ASP A 653 -32.82 -49.60 15.34
C ASP A 653 -32.62 -48.45 14.33
N ASP A 654 -31.36 -47.98 14.20
CA ASP A 654 -30.96 -46.78 13.44
C ASP A 654 -29.84 -47.05 12.40
N TYR A 655 -29.52 -48.32 12.06
CA TYR A 655 -28.36 -48.68 11.20
C TYR A 655 -28.61 -49.92 10.32
N ASP A 656 -28.01 -49.93 9.14
CA ASP A 656 -27.98 -51.07 8.21
C ASP A 656 -27.35 -52.34 8.82
N TRP A 657 -28.14 -53.41 8.93
CA TRP A 657 -27.65 -54.76 9.30
C TRP A 657 -27.93 -55.78 8.20
N GLN A 658 -26.87 -56.34 7.61
CA GLN A 658 -26.92 -57.31 6.52
C GLN A 658 -26.70 -58.75 7.03
N VAL A 659 -27.34 -59.71 6.35
CA VAL A 659 -27.20 -61.15 6.62
C VAL A 659 -25.80 -61.61 6.19
N LEU A 660 -25.03 -62.21 7.10
CA LEU A 660 -23.78 -62.88 6.71
C LEU A 660 -24.08 -64.20 6.00
N GLU A 661 -23.98 -64.20 4.67
CA GLU A 661 -24.06 -65.41 3.84
C GLU A 661 -22.82 -66.30 4.01
N LEU A 662 -22.92 -67.32 4.87
CA LEU A 662 -21.98 -68.46 4.83
C LEU A 662 -22.58 -69.58 3.95
N PRO A 663 -21.81 -70.17 3.00
CA PRO A 663 -22.31 -71.25 2.15
C PRO A 663 -22.91 -72.43 2.93
N GLU A 664 -22.37 -72.69 4.12
CA GLU A 664 -22.85 -73.64 5.13
C GLU A 664 -24.33 -73.50 5.50
N PHE A 665 -24.92 -72.31 5.42
CA PHE A 665 -26.37 -72.11 5.64
C PHE A 665 -27.17 -72.41 4.36
N SER A 666 -26.65 -72.04 3.19
CA SER A 666 -27.32 -72.28 1.90
C SER A 666 -27.40 -73.77 1.49
N GLU A 667 -26.40 -74.58 1.86
CA GLU A 667 -26.44 -76.05 1.67
C GLU A 667 -27.52 -76.70 2.56
N GLY A 668 -27.78 -76.13 3.73
CA GLY A 668 -28.78 -76.63 4.68
C GLY A 668 -30.22 -76.52 4.18
N LEU A 669 -30.57 -75.42 3.51
CA LEU A 669 -31.93 -75.23 2.97
C LEU A 669 -32.28 -76.23 1.86
N ARG A 670 -31.31 -76.56 0.98
CA ARG A 670 -31.56 -77.43 -0.18
C ARG A 670 -32.04 -78.82 0.24
N HIS A 671 -31.43 -79.39 1.28
CA HIS A 671 -31.84 -80.68 1.83
C HIS A 671 -33.22 -80.69 2.51
N HIS A 672 -33.86 -79.54 2.73
CA HIS A 672 -35.19 -79.46 3.33
C HIS A 672 -36.33 -79.39 2.29
N MET A 673 -36.03 -79.13 1.01
CA MET A 673 -37.01 -79.17 -0.09
C MET A 673 -37.10 -80.53 -0.80
N ASP A 674 -36.04 -81.35 -0.76
CA ASP A 674 -36.00 -82.66 -1.43
C ASP A 674 -36.98 -83.70 -0.84
N ASP A 675 -37.45 -83.52 0.41
CA ASP A 675 -38.17 -84.55 1.19
C ASP A 675 -39.72 -84.54 1.00
N ASP A 676 -40.29 -83.58 0.25
CA ASP A 676 -41.75 -83.42 0.07
C ASP A 676 -42.23 -83.47 -1.41
N SER A 677 -41.49 -84.10 -2.33
CA SER A 677 -41.90 -84.25 -3.74
C SER A 677 -41.76 -85.67 -4.32
N GLY A 678 -42.43 -86.64 -3.69
CA GLY A 678 -42.40 -88.05 -4.11
C GLY A 678 -43.02 -88.35 -5.50
N THR A 679 -42.20 -88.32 -6.56
CA THR A 679 -42.55 -88.84 -7.90
C THR A 679 -41.42 -89.65 -8.54
N MET A 680 -41.75 -90.69 -9.32
CA MET A 680 -40.78 -91.70 -9.77
C MET A 680 -40.22 -91.49 -11.18
N SER A 681 -38.88 -91.44 -11.29
CA SER A 681 -38.05 -92.02 -12.37
C SER A 681 -36.57 -91.84 -11.99
N GLY A 682 -35.61 -92.72 -12.24
CA GLY A 682 -35.64 -94.02 -12.92
C GLY A 682 -34.22 -94.38 -13.37
N ALA A 683 -33.48 -95.14 -12.56
CA ALA A 683 -32.04 -95.31 -12.74
C ALA A 683 -31.66 -96.21 -13.94
N MET A 684 -30.71 -95.75 -14.76
CA MET A 684 -29.88 -96.60 -15.64
C MET A 684 -28.44 -96.07 -15.71
N SER A 685 -27.49 -96.95 -16.03
CA SER A 685 -26.06 -96.67 -15.95
C SER A 685 -25.32 -96.90 -17.27
N ALA A 686 -24.14 -96.25 -17.35
CA ALA A 686 -22.94 -96.66 -18.08
C ALA A 686 -22.73 -96.28 -19.57
N SER A 687 -21.44 -96.02 -19.85
CA SER A 687 -20.70 -96.18 -21.11
C SER A 687 -20.75 -95.10 -22.21
N MET A 688 -19.60 -94.39 -22.33
CA MET A 688 -18.72 -94.29 -23.51
C MET A 688 -19.30 -94.46 -24.93
N PRO A 689 -18.82 -93.62 -25.88
CA PRO A 689 -17.90 -94.19 -26.89
C PRO A 689 -16.68 -93.31 -27.29
N ASN A 690 -15.72 -93.96 -27.96
CA ASN A 690 -14.60 -93.39 -28.75
C ASN A 690 -15.10 -92.47 -29.90
N GLY A 691 -14.27 -91.63 -30.56
CA GLY A 691 -12.81 -91.35 -30.41
C GLY A 691 -12.16 -90.97 -31.77
N THR A 692 -10.82 -90.85 -31.83
CA THR A 692 -9.97 -90.44 -32.99
C THR A 692 -10.16 -88.98 -33.48
N ASP A 693 -9.14 -88.22 -33.91
CA ASP A 693 -7.91 -88.55 -34.66
C ASP A 693 -6.59 -88.03 -34.00
N ASN A 694 -5.45 -88.05 -34.73
CA ASN A 694 -4.07 -88.11 -34.19
C ASN A 694 -3.13 -86.91 -34.51
N GLY A 695 -1.98 -86.86 -33.80
CA GLY A 695 -0.84 -85.94 -33.98
C GLY A 695 -0.40 -85.35 -32.62
N GLU A 696 0.73 -85.69 -31.96
CA GLU A 696 2.15 -85.76 -32.39
C GLU A 696 2.64 -84.44 -33.02
N ASP A 697 3.71 -83.75 -32.59
CA ASP A 697 4.55 -83.75 -31.37
C ASP A 697 5.32 -82.36 -31.35
N ALA A 698 6.06 -81.85 -30.34
CA ALA A 698 6.65 -82.42 -29.13
C ALA A 698 6.91 -81.40 -27.99
N VAL A 699 7.39 -81.94 -26.86
CA VAL A 699 7.90 -81.37 -25.58
C VAL A 699 9.05 -80.35 -25.68
N ALA A 700 9.05 -79.28 -24.83
CA ALA A 700 10.22 -78.77 -24.05
C ALA A 700 9.86 -77.65 -23.03
N ASP A 701 10.70 -77.49 -22.00
CA ASP A 701 10.60 -76.55 -20.87
C ASP A 701 10.75 -75.04 -21.18
N GLY A 702 10.44 -74.17 -20.20
CA GLY A 702 10.73 -72.72 -20.17
C GLY A 702 12.16 -72.40 -19.65
N PRO A 703 12.39 -71.42 -18.73
CA PRO A 703 11.44 -70.48 -18.09
C PRO A 703 11.98 -69.01 -17.89
N LEU A 704 11.12 -68.16 -17.28
CA LEU A 704 11.46 -67.03 -16.37
C LEU A 704 12.18 -65.75 -16.88
N GLU A 705 12.19 -64.76 -15.97
CA GLU A 705 12.79 -63.40 -15.96
C GLU A 705 12.17 -62.37 -16.95
N THR A 706 11.71 -61.13 -16.63
CA THR A 706 11.68 -60.14 -15.52
C THR A 706 12.47 -58.84 -15.83
N VAL A 707 12.02 -57.72 -15.22
CA VAL A 707 12.73 -56.42 -15.01
C VAL A 707 12.62 -55.34 -16.13
N GLU A 708 12.20 -54.12 -15.72
CA GLU A 708 12.40 -52.77 -16.33
C GLU A 708 11.85 -52.47 -17.76
N ALA A 709 11.55 -51.22 -18.17
CA ALA A 709 11.32 -49.93 -17.48
C ALA A 709 10.52 -48.97 -18.40
N ALA A 710 10.10 -47.81 -17.87
CA ALA A 710 9.43 -46.71 -18.58
C ALA A 710 10.44 -45.74 -19.26
N PRO A 711 10.04 -44.57 -19.84
CA PRO A 711 8.73 -44.10 -20.31
C PRO A 711 8.77 -43.61 -21.78
N ALA A 712 7.67 -43.06 -22.30
CA ALA A 712 7.69 -42.17 -23.47
C ALA A 712 6.56 -41.11 -23.40
N GLU A 713 6.93 -39.83 -23.44
CA GLU A 713 6.00 -38.70 -23.62
C GLU A 713 5.68 -38.49 -25.11
N GLY A 714 4.50 -37.93 -25.43
CA GLY A 714 4.09 -37.70 -26.82
C GLY A 714 2.81 -36.88 -26.93
N SER A 715 2.96 -35.55 -27.00
CA SER A 715 1.87 -34.57 -27.07
C SER A 715 1.16 -34.52 -28.42
N ALA A 716 -0.13 -34.18 -28.40
CA ALA A 716 -0.78 -33.33 -29.39
C ALA A 716 -2.14 -32.82 -28.88
N GLU A 717 -2.39 -31.52 -28.98
CA GLU A 717 -3.72 -30.90 -28.86
C GLU A 717 -4.43 -30.94 -30.22
N ALA A 718 -5.77 -31.01 -30.24
CA ALA A 718 -6.59 -30.63 -31.39
C ALA A 718 -8.02 -30.30 -30.92
N ASP A 719 -8.65 -29.35 -31.61
CA ASP A 719 -9.78 -28.56 -31.07
C ASP A 719 -11.11 -28.81 -31.80
N ALA A 720 -12.21 -28.47 -31.09
CA ALA A 720 -13.50 -27.97 -31.56
C ALA A 720 -14.49 -28.77 -32.46
N ALA A 721 -15.77 -28.48 -32.17
CA ALA A 721 -16.93 -28.35 -33.06
C ALA A 721 -17.62 -29.62 -33.65
N GLU A 722 -18.90 -29.59 -34.02
CA GLU A 722 -20.12 -28.86 -33.57
C GLU A 722 -21.33 -29.44 -34.35
N ALA A 723 -22.56 -29.42 -33.78
CA ALA A 723 -23.84 -29.60 -34.49
C ALA A 723 -24.10 -31.04 -35.11
N GLN A 724 -25.32 -31.46 -35.50
CA GLN A 724 -26.67 -30.92 -35.32
C GLN A 724 -27.76 -32.02 -35.46
N ASP A 725 -29.01 -31.61 -35.25
CA ASP A 725 -30.29 -32.34 -35.33
C ASP A 725 -30.51 -33.31 -36.51
N ALA A 726 -31.31 -34.36 -36.27
CA ALA A 726 -32.43 -34.75 -37.15
C ALA A 726 -33.40 -35.76 -36.48
N GLU A 727 -34.69 -35.42 -36.38
CA GLU A 727 -35.76 -36.39 -36.09
C GLU A 727 -36.33 -37.07 -37.36
N ALA A 728 -37.17 -38.10 -37.13
CA ALA A 728 -38.52 -38.27 -37.70
C ALA A 728 -38.80 -39.37 -38.75
N LEU A 729 -39.73 -40.27 -38.37
CA LEU A 729 -40.78 -40.95 -39.18
C LEU A 729 -40.31 -41.96 -40.27
N GLU A 730 -41.00 -43.04 -40.62
CA GLU A 730 -42.42 -43.46 -40.48
C GLU A 730 -42.53 -44.87 -39.82
N HIS A 731 -43.51 -45.23 -38.97
CA HIS A 731 -44.97 -45.38 -39.18
C HIS A 731 -45.43 -46.56 -40.05
N GLY A 732 -46.29 -47.44 -39.50
CA GLY A 732 -46.89 -48.59 -40.21
C GLY A 732 -47.42 -49.70 -39.30
N GLY A 733 -48.55 -49.49 -38.61
CA GLY A 733 -49.17 -50.49 -37.72
C GLY A 733 -50.62 -50.86 -38.09
N HIS A 734 -51.12 -51.97 -37.52
CA HIS A 734 -52.54 -52.28 -37.45
C HIS A 734 -52.88 -53.20 -36.26
N ASP A 735 -54.12 -53.10 -35.79
CA ASP A 735 -54.62 -53.56 -34.49
C ASP A 735 -55.00 -55.08 -34.50
N ILE A 736 -55.41 -55.74 -33.41
CA ILE A 736 -56.69 -55.56 -32.68
C ILE A 736 -56.67 -56.27 -31.30
N GLU A 737 -57.25 -55.61 -30.29
CA GLU A 737 -57.86 -56.08 -29.02
C GLU A 737 -57.17 -57.12 -28.09
N GLY A 738 -57.13 -56.77 -26.79
CA GLY A 738 -57.74 -57.64 -25.77
C GLY A 738 -56.85 -58.26 -24.68
N GLY A 739 -56.38 -57.46 -23.71
CA GLY A 739 -55.74 -57.96 -22.48
C GLY A 739 -55.81 -56.94 -21.35
N ALA A 740 -55.97 -57.39 -20.09
CA ALA A 740 -56.01 -56.49 -18.94
C ALA A 740 -54.59 -56.09 -18.52
N SER A 741 -54.36 -54.79 -18.36
CA SER A 741 -53.13 -54.26 -17.76
C SER A 741 -53.14 -54.49 -16.25
N ILE A 742 -52.47 -55.54 -15.79
CA ILE A 742 -51.84 -55.49 -14.47
C ILE A 742 -50.67 -54.52 -14.61
N GLN A 743 -50.67 -53.46 -13.82
CA GLN A 743 -49.43 -52.73 -13.55
C GLN A 743 -48.66 -53.60 -12.57
N GLU A 744 -47.57 -54.21 -13.03
CA GLU A 744 -46.58 -54.74 -12.10
C GLU A 744 -45.94 -53.53 -11.43
N GLU A 745 -46.26 -53.35 -10.16
CA GLU A 745 -45.54 -52.43 -9.28
C GLU A 745 -44.10 -52.93 -9.24
N MET A 746 -43.15 -52.08 -9.65
CA MET A 746 -41.74 -52.31 -9.33
C MET A 746 -41.58 -52.06 -7.83
N GLU A 747 -41.93 -53.06 -7.04
CA GLU A 747 -41.35 -53.23 -5.71
C GLU A 747 -39.84 -53.35 -5.93
N GLU A 748 -39.12 -52.30 -5.53
CA GLU A 748 -37.67 -52.30 -5.42
C GLU A 748 -37.35 -53.25 -4.26
N TYR A 749 -36.97 -54.50 -4.60
CA TYR A 749 -36.68 -55.55 -3.62
C TYR A 749 -35.42 -55.17 -2.83
N ASP A 750 -35.65 -54.56 -1.67
CA ASP A 750 -34.65 -54.32 -0.64
C ASP A 750 -34.29 -55.65 0.05
N ASP A 751 -33.47 -56.43 -0.65
CA ASP A 751 -33.15 -57.83 -0.34
C ASP A 751 -32.05 -57.97 0.74
N GLY A 752 -32.02 -57.02 1.71
CA GLY A 752 -30.87 -56.82 2.61
C GLY A 752 -31.17 -56.44 4.06
N GLU A 753 -32.17 -55.59 4.34
CA GLU A 753 -32.45 -55.10 5.70
C GLU A 753 -33.03 -56.19 6.62
N ILE A 754 -32.41 -56.38 7.80
CA ILE A 754 -32.89 -57.28 8.85
C ILE A 754 -33.58 -56.49 9.97
N GLU A 755 -34.82 -56.87 10.32
CA GLU A 755 -35.48 -56.31 11.50
C GLU A 755 -34.62 -56.51 12.78
N PRO A 756 -34.44 -55.48 13.64
CA PRO A 756 -33.77 -55.58 14.93
C PRO A 756 -34.14 -56.78 15.81
N GLU A 757 -35.39 -57.25 15.75
CA GLU A 757 -35.83 -58.45 16.47
C GLU A 757 -35.30 -59.77 15.88
N GLU A 758 -34.92 -59.84 14.60
CA GLU A 758 -34.40 -61.05 13.95
C GLU A 758 -32.91 -61.30 14.26
N ILE A 759 -32.16 -60.29 14.70
CA ILE A 759 -30.72 -60.37 14.98
C ILE A 759 -30.45 -61.31 16.16
N LEU A 760 -29.72 -62.42 15.92
CA LEU A 760 -29.24 -63.33 16.98
C LEU A 760 -27.83 -62.96 17.45
N LEU A 761 -26.93 -62.64 16.51
CA LEU A 761 -25.51 -62.43 16.77
C LEU A 761 -24.91 -61.46 15.75
N VAL A 762 -24.53 -60.25 16.20
CA VAL A 762 -23.63 -59.39 15.42
C VAL A 762 -22.26 -60.06 15.30
N VAL A 763 -21.81 -60.30 14.07
CA VAL A 763 -20.54 -60.93 13.73
C VAL A 763 -19.47 -59.89 13.44
N TRP A 764 -19.79 -58.89 12.62
CA TRP A 764 -18.97 -57.70 12.35
C TRP A 764 -19.77 -56.45 12.71
N PRO A 765 -19.17 -55.44 13.37
CA PRO A 765 -19.86 -54.19 13.66
C PRO A 765 -20.17 -53.41 12.38
N SER A 766 -21.21 -52.57 12.42
CA SER A 766 -21.26 -51.42 11.51
C SER A 766 -20.11 -50.46 11.92
N MET A 767 -19.40 -49.90 10.95
CA MET A 767 -18.38 -48.88 11.23
C MET A 767 -19.00 -47.52 10.97
N CYS A 768 -18.96 -46.63 11.96
CA CYS A 768 -19.67 -45.34 11.89
C CYS A 768 -18.69 -44.16 11.97
N SER A 769 -18.96 -43.06 11.25
CA SER A 769 -18.48 -41.74 11.66
C SER A 769 -19.28 -41.27 12.88
N VAL A 770 -18.66 -40.40 13.68
CA VAL A 770 -19.37 -39.59 14.69
C VAL A 770 -19.42 -38.16 14.17
N GLU A 771 -20.63 -37.60 14.03
CA GLU A 771 -20.86 -36.28 13.45
C GLU A 771 -21.83 -35.50 14.32
N GLY A 772 -21.33 -34.50 15.06
CA GLY A 772 -22.13 -33.69 15.99
C GLY A 772 -22.68 -34.46 17.21
N GLY A 773 -22.20 -35.68 17.45
CA GLY A 773 -22.65 -36.60 18.50
C GLY A 773 -23.59 -37.70 18.01
N ASP A 774 -24.15 -37.55 16.79
CA ASP A 774 -24.87 -38.62 16.10
C ASP A 774 -23.89 -39.57 15.39
N LEU A 775 -24.33 -40.79 15.08
CA LEU A 775 -23.54 -41.82 14.40
C LEU A 775 -24.09 -42.04 12.99
N VAL A 776 -23.22 -42.04 11.98
CA VAL A 776 -23.60 -42.32 10.58
C VAL A 776 -22.82 -43.54 10.10
N SER A 777 -23.49 -44.54 9.52
CA SER A 777 -22.87 -45.80 9.10
C SER A 777 -22.09 -45.68 7.78
N ILE A 778 -20.77 -45.81 7.87
CA ILE A 778 -19.82 -45.91 6.74
C ILE A 778 -19.85 -47.34 6.16
N THR A 779 -20.06 -48.36 6.99
CA THR A 779 -20.26 -49.75 6.53
C THR A 779 -21.45 -50.40 7.21
N GLN A 780 -22.20 -51.21 6.46
CA GLN A 780 -23.24 -52.08 7.02
C GLN A 780 -22.64 -53.07 8.03
N GLY A 781 -23.40 -53.43 9.07
CA GLY A 781 -22.99 -54.41 10.07
C GLY A 781 -23.40 -55.83 9.67
N LEU A 782 -22.53 -56.83 9.88
CA LEU A 782 -22.80 -58.21 9.46
C LEU A 782 -23.27 -59.06 10.64
N VAL A 783 -24.42 -59.74 10.48
CA VAL A 783 -25.06 -60.51 11.56
C VAL A 783 -25.47 -61.91 11.14
N ILE A 784 -25.78 -62.76 12.11
CA ILE A 784 -26.54 -64.01 11.91
C ILE A 784 -27.97 -63.81 12.41
N SER A 785 -28.95 -64.14 11.56
CA SER A 785 -30.37 -64.08 11.91
C SER A 785 -30.81 -65.29 12.76
N LYS A 786 -31.93 -65.14 13.46
CA LYS A 786 -32.61 -66.22 14.19
C LYS A 786 -33.03 -67.37 13.25
N GLU A 787 -33.30 -67.10 11.98
CA GLU A 787 -33.62 -68.13 10.98
C GLU A 787 -32.38 -68.91 10.54
N GLN A 788 -31.27 -68.28 10.15
CA GLN A 788 -30.02 -68.98 9.77
C GLN A 788 -29.56 -69.94 10.87
N ALA A 789 -29.67 -69.51 12.13
CA ALA A 789 -29.29 -70.31 13.29
C ALA A 789 -30.29 -71.42 13.66
N ARG A 790 -31.48 -71.47 13.04
CA ARG A 790 -32.57 -72.38 13.41
C ARG A 790 -32.23 -73.87 13.25
N PRO A 791 -31.60 -74.36 12.16
CA PRO A 791 -31.25 -75.78 12.05
C PRO A 791 -30.23 -76.22 13.12
N ALA A 792 -29.29 -75.34 13.47
CA ALA A 792 -28.35 -75.56 14.57
C ALA A 792 -29.05 -75.57 15.94
N LEU A 793 -30.01 -74.67 16.15
CA LEU A 793 -30.84 -74.61 17.36
C LEU A 793 -31.68 -75.90 17.52
N GLU A 794 -32.19 -76.44 16.42
CA GLU A 794 -32.93 -77.70 16.38
C GLU A 794 -32.00 -78.92 16.61
N GLU A 795 -30.79 -78.96 16.06
CA GLU A 795 -29.80 -80.03 16.36
C GLU A 795 -29.43 -80.07 17.85
N VAL A 796 -29.20 -78.90 18.47
CA VAL A 796 -28.90 -78.77 19.91
C VAL A 796 -30.08 -79.23 20.78
N ARG A 797 -31.32 -79.03 20.33
CA ARG A 797 -32.54 -79.55 20.99
C ARG A 797 -32.75 -81.04 20.77
N ALA A 798 -32.37 -81.57 19.60
CA ALA A 798 -32.68 -82.93 19.16
C ALA A 798 -31.81 -84.01 19.84
N ARG A 799 -30.58 -83.69 20.28
CA ARG A 799 -29.68 -84.64 20.99
C ARG A 799 -30.38 -85.29 22.20
N PRO A 800 -30.74 -86.59 22.16
CA PRO A 800 -31.48 -87.22 23.25
C PRO A 800 -30.61 -87.47 24.49
N ARG A 801 -31.23 -87.65 25.66
CA ARG A 801 -30.57 -88.16 26.89
C ARG A 801 -30.23 -89.66 26.78
N MET A 802 -29.49 -90.06 25.75
CA MET A 802 -29.10 -91.44 25.45
C MET A 802 -27.80 -91.85 26.17
N MET A 803 -27.89 -92.13 27.48
CA MET A 803 -26.95 -93.02 28.18
C MET A 803 -27.65 -93.73 29.34
N ALA A 804 -28.68 -94.51 29.01
CA ALA A 804 -29.37 -95.37 29.97
C ALA A 804 -28.47 -96.56 30.37
N ARG A 805 -27.59 -96.36 31.36
CA ARG A 805 -26.66 -97.38 31.86
C ARG A 805 -27.39 -98.71 32.19
N PRO A 806 -27.10 -99.81 31.48
CA PRO A 806 -27.73 -101.09 31.79
C PRO A 806 -27.09 -101.74 33.02
N GLY A 807 -27.91 -102.03 34.03
CA GLY A 807 -27.58 -103.03 35.05
C GLY A 807 -27.21 -102.54 36.45
N SER A 808 -28.23 -102.28 37.29
CA SER A 808 -28.20 -102.78 38.67
C SER A 808 -29.61 -102.95 39.25
N ARG A 809 -30.13 -104.18 39.22
CA ARG A 809 -31.34 -104.54 39.98
C ARG A 809 -30.95 -104.76 41.44
N ARG A 810 -31.07 -103.75 42.31
CA ARG A 810 -31.06 -104.00 43.76
C ARG A 810 -32.45 -104.43 44.23
N ALA A 811 -32.52 -105.64 44.77
CA ALA A 811 -33.75 -106.24 45.26
C ALA A 811 -34.22 -105.57 46.58
N ARG A 812 -35.54 -105.67 46.83
CA ARG A 812 -36.13 -105.31 48.13
C ARG A 812 -35.90 -106.46 49.13
N THR A 813 -35.45 -106.14 50.33
CA THR A 813 -35.63 -106.98 51.53
C THR A 813 -36.19 -106.10 52.65
N MET A 814 -36.98 -106.69 53.55
CA MET A 814 -37.81 -105.97 54.52
C MET A 814 -37.51 -106.45 55.95
N SER A 815 -37.45 -105.49 56.88
CA SER A 815 -37.68 -105.67 58.33
C SER A 815 -36.65 -106.48 59.13
N MET A 816 -36.47 -106.33 60.45
CA MET A 816 -36.83 -105.36 61.54
C MET A 816 -35.92 -105.74 62.77
N PRO A 817 -36.13 -105.26 64.02
CA PRO A 817 -36.02 -103.90 64.55
C PRO A 817 -35.05 -103.77 65.75
N GLY A 818 -34.73 -102.54 66.21
CA GLY A 818 -34.26 -102.34 67.60
C GLY A 818 -33.49 -101.04 67.92
N GLN A 819 -34.13 -100.13 68.67
CA GLN A 819 -33.63 -99.31 69.80
C GLN A 819 -32.19 -98.75 69.83
N SER A 820 -31.90 -97.52 70.32
CA SER A 820 -32.71 -96.38 70.80
C SER A 820 -31.81 -95.16 71.08
N ARG A 821 -32.37 -93.93 71.07
CA ARG A 821 -31.76 -92.61 71.39
C ARG A 821 -30.69 -92.10 70.38
N GLY A 822 -30.57 -90.80 70.11
CA GLY A 822 -31.45 -89.67 70.48
C GLY A 822 -30.86 -88.28 70.16
N ASN A 823 -31.75 -87.29 70.00
CA ASN A 823 -31.53 -85.84 69.93
C ASN A 823 -30.74 -85.23 68.75
N SER A 824 -31.49 -84.65 67.81
CA SER A 824 -31.27 -83.26 67.35
C SER A 824 -32.21 -82.32 68.15
N PRO A 825 -32.14 -80.96 68.07
CA PRO A 825 -32.72 -80.26 66.89
C PRO A 825 -32.09 -78.89 66.50
N THR A 826 -32.59 -78.37 65.38
CA THR A 826 -32.66 -76.97 64.87
C THR A 826 -32.48 -75.80 65.87
N ARG A 827 -32.09 -74.58 65.47
CA ARG A 827 -32.98 -73.60 64.79
C ARG A 827 -32.37 -72.19 64.52
N ALA A 828 -32.68 -71.63 63.34
CA ALA A 828 -32.86 -70.20 62.91
C ALA A 828 -31.95 -69.02 63.35
N ARG A 829 -32.02 -67.96 62.50
CA ARG A 829 -31.52 -66.57 62.66
C ARG A 829 -31.81 -65.93 64.03
N VAL A 830 -30.93 -65.03 64.49
CA VAL A 830 -31.12 -63.54 64.53
C VAL A 830 -29.81 -62.86 65.02
N SER A 831 -29.65 -61.56 64.72
CA SER A 831 -28.50 -60.71 65.03
C SER A 831 -28.45 -60.20 66.49
N VAL A 832 -27.24 -59.87 66.98
CA VAL A 832 -26.84 -58.57 67.61
C VAL A 832 -25.42 -58.65 68.23
N PHE A 833 -24.76 -57.49 68.29
CA PHE A 833 -23.43 -57.15 68.87
C PHE A 833 -22.97 -57.84 70.17
N PRO A 834 -21.65 -57.75 70.43
CA PRO A 834 -21.21 -57.01 71.63
C PRO A 834 -20.29 -55.80 71.35
N GLN A 835 -20.22 -54.89 72.32
CA GLN A 835 -19.27 -53.77 72.45
C GLN A 835 -17.89 -54.31 72.93
N SER A 836 -16.77 -53.58 73.04
CA SER A 836 -16.43 -52.14 73.15
C SER A 836 -14.93 -51.97 72.74
N ALA A 837 -14.28 -50.81 72.56
CA ALA A 837 -14.46 -49.50 73.19
C ALA A 837 -13.83 -48.30 72.42
N ARG A 838 -14.28 -47.10 72.84
CA ARG A 838 -13.74 -45.71 72.76
C ARG A 838 -12.37 -45.48 72.07
N SER A 839 -12.19 -44.54 71.12
CA SER A 839 -12.48 -43.08 71.09
C SER A 839 -11.53 -42.20 71.95
N PRO A 840 -11.34 -40.90 71.67
CA PRO A 840 -11.81 -40.05 70.53
C PRO A 840 -10.63 -39.71 69.57
N ALA A 841 -10.52 -38.63 68.76
CA ALA A 841 -11.35 -37.46 68.41
C ALA A 841 -10.99 -36.92 66.99
N PRO A 842 -11.88 -36.20 66.28
CA PRO A 842 -11.54 -35.32 65.15
C PRO A 842 -11.39 -33.85 65.59
N GLY A 843 -10.94 -32.96 64.69
CA GLY A 843 -10.90 -31.50 64.92
C GLY A 843 -11.38 -30.72 63.69
N GLU A 844 -12.45 -29.95 63.87
CA GLU A 844 -12.85 -28.87 62.95
C GLU A 844 -12.17 -27.56 63.36
N VAL A 845 -11.82 -26.71 62.40
CA VAL A 845 -11.64 -25.27 62.60
C VAL A 845 -12.18 -24.54 61.36
N ALA A 846 -13.04 -23.55 61.57
CA ALA A 846 -13.40 -22.55 60.57
C ALA A 846 -12.81 -21.19 60.98
N GLY A 847 -12.48 -20.33 60.01
CA GLY A 847 -11.92 -19.00 60.27
C GLY A 847 -11.77 -18.17 59.00
N GLU A 848 -12.22 -16.92 59.03
CA GLU A 848 -12.44 -16.06 57.86
C GLU A 848 -11.23 -15.17 57.49
N GLY A 849 -11.13 -14.82 56.19
CA GLY A 849 -10.93 -13.42 55.75
C GLY A 849 -9.52 -12.85 55.56
N GLY A 850 -9.28 -12.18 54.41
CA GLY A 850 -8.12 -11.32 54.13
C GLY A 850 -7.80 -11.21 52.62
N PRO A 851 -7.58 -10.01 52.04
CA PRO A 851 -7.53 -9.84 50.57
C PRO A 851 -6.23 -9.25 49.96
N ASP A 852 -6.27 -9.14 48.63
CA ASP A 852 -5.62 -8.19 47.69
C ASP A 852 -4.17 -8.35 47.18
N ASP A 853 -4.08 -7.99 45.89
CA ASP A 853 -2.98 -7.60 44.99
C ASP A 853 -1.75 -8.51 44.72
N GLY A 854 -1.47 -8.67 43.42
CA GLY A 854 -0.36 -9.44 42.83
C GLY A 854 -0.49 -9.59 41.31
#